data_AF-A0A960VAY6-F1
#
_entry.id   AF-A0A960VAY6-F1
#
_cell.length_a   1.000
_cell.length_b   1.000
_cell.length_c   1.000
_cell.angle_alpha   90.00
_cell.angle_beta   90.00
_cell.angle_gamma   90.00
#
_symmetry.space_group_name_H-M   'P 1'
#
loop_
_entity.id
_entity.type
_entity.pdbx_description
1 polymer ?
#
loop_
_entity_poly.entity_id
_entity_poly.type
_entity_poly.pdbx_seq_one_letter_code
_entity_poly.pdbx_strand_id
1 'polypeptide(L)'
;MEKFQIPGLGESPSFTEYFWYNLPYALPGFFTFFVGLFLSILCFLSAFKNKGDRKFFLLFSAGSFLGYSCLMVVLALRAVILDKSTLLSLQYLIYPLVTPFETLSAFKLYYFREKKDKFMFWLGIISIPIIGFTWYEILINKAFTGTWFTYSFGNYPVGGLSLRIWGFYGIFVVGGGLLTYYRHLKEKNTRKNYPFVIGMSVIYLLILSNLPSLTGKAIYPGGNFIMIPMLFVAYGIFRDDFLDLNDLLFKKNGLFFVLSILLSVSLFFIAIGITVTLNPKNIKFNPFTAIPLLSGVICFLLAIYISGSNPGEKISMFAAASLVISGFYMIDMTAMSLKLNPLYSRRIEQLCYIIFSLAPSIQLRFAYLVMQEKTPKFFKLIDLASILCIVIAQTPFHFHNYYNYEWGYMSEAGIGLKFFGFLGFISIAIALFTWWKKRKLIINRMHDLVVLSILIGGILMLLSLPATMGLNFYPLGALQFIPGILISIAVLKYGAIPVRGEAVRIANRLSMLSLLSVPVILLFYFIYIQDKASSEIIILSMSLVGAPILLSFYMITFILTRPIASKLDENYYLLAEQKERVEKSKAEITNLNEITRAINASSSLEEIVELIFSYTKNNYKIDESKLYILSRYKRELIYFRGTISGIYTPQILDYFKNTKIPLNESSGFLYKIFLEQKHRYLPKRPRKFSSEFEKNYFELLNLKSLLIIPILLNNEVVAMTSFSRFGNNHKLSKIEIEGILRFSEQIAGAINNTILLKQVKQSREFAIAEKIAANKAREEAESAKKQAENAKEISDRLLLNILPIKIADELKISDQVNPELYPSATVMFTDFKGFTKVAENMSPEELIKELDGCFTQFD
;
A
#
# COMPACT_ATOMS: atom_id res chain seq x y z
N MET A 1 14.27 -43.65 45.59
CA MET A 1 13.08 -42.86 45.21
C MET A 1 12.45 -42.37 46.49
N GLU A 2 12.44 -41.06 46.70
CA GLU A 2 11.92 -40.44 47.92
C GLU A 2 10.71 -39.56 47.56
N LYS A 3 9.65 -39.65 48.37
CA LYS A 3 8.42 -38.87 48.21
C LYS A 3 8.47 -37.69 49.17
N PHE A 4 8.34 -36.47 48.66
CA PHE A 4 8.40 -35.25 49.47
C PHE A 4 7.08 -34.46 49.39
N GLN A 5 6.64 -33.95 50.54
CA GLN A 5 5.54 -32.98 50.62
C GLN A 5 6.05 -31.57 50.30
N ILE A 6 5.15 -30.73 49.78
CA ILE A 6 5.46 -29.31 49.55
C ILE A 6 5.58 -28.64 50.94
N PRO A 7 6.73 -28.04 51.28
CA PRO A 7 6.88 -27.38 52.56
C PRO A 7 5.90 -26.21 52.67
N GLY A 8 5.24 -26.09 53.82
CA GLY A 8 4.50 -24.90 54.19
C GLY A 8 5.43 -23.69 54.34
N LEU A 9 4.85 -22.49 54.46
CA LEU A 9 5.63 -21.30 54.77
C LEU A 9 6.17 -21.43 56.21
N GLY A 10 7.49 -21.37 56.40
CA GLY A 10 8.11 -21.38 57.73
C GLY A 10 7.74 -20.13 58.54
N GLU A 11 8.04 -20.13 59.85
CA GLU A 11 7.74 -19.00 60.74
C GLU A 11 8.51 -17.70 60.38
N SER A 12 9.66 -17.83 59.73
CA SER A 12 10.49 -16.71 59.25
C SER A 12 10.96 -16.97 57.81
N PRO A 13 10.08 -16.83 56.80
CA PRO A 13 10.42 -17.15 55.43
C PRO A 13 11.38 -16.10 54.86
N SER A 14 12.30 -16.54 54.01
CA SER A 14 13.07 -15.62 53.18
C SER A 14 12.14 -14.86 52.22
N PHE A 15 12.59 -13.71 51.71
CA PHE A 15 11.85 -12.95 50.69
C PHE A 15 11.47 -13.84 49.50
N THR A 16 12.39 -14.66 49.03
CA THR A 16 12.20 -15.56 47.89
C THR A 16 11.13 -16.62 48.18
N GLU A 17 11.15 -17.24 49.35
CA GLU A 17 10.13 -18.22 49.76
C GLU A 17 8.76 -17.58 49.91
N TYR A 18 8.67 -16.41 50.54
CA TYR A 18 7.42 -15.65 50.68
C TYR A 18 6.84 -15.26 49.31
N PHE A 19 7.69 -14.75 48.41
CA PHE A 19 7.31 -14.38 47.05
C PHE A 19 6.72 -15.57 46.30
N TRP A 20 7.44 -16.69 46.22
CA TRP A 20 6.98 -17.87 45.49
C TRP A 20 5.75 -18.50 46.13
N TYR A 21 5.66 -18.51 47.46
CA TYR A 21 4.49 -19.04 48.15
C TYR A 21 3.22 -18.24 47.81
N ASN A 22 3.29 -16.91 47.85
CA ASN A 22 2.15 -16.03 47.62
C ASN A 22 1.92 -15.64 46.16
N LEU A 23 2.82 -16.01 45.24
CA LEU A 23 2.71 -15.71 43.81
C LEU A 23 1.32 -16.04 43.23
N PRO A 24 0.67 -17.18 43.54
CA PRO A 24 -0.67 -17.48 43.01
C PRO A 24 -1.73 -16.42 43.37
N TYR A 25 -1.61 -15.78 44.53
CA TYR A 25 -2.51 -14.69 44.94
C TYR A 25 -2.21 -13.37 44.20
N ALA A 26 -1.01 -13.20 43.64
CA ALA A 26 -0.66 -12.02 42.85
C ALA A 26 -0.93 -12.18 41.36
N LEU A 27 -0.91 -13.40 40.84
CA LEU A 27 -1.01 -13.66 39.40
C LEU A 27 -2.26 -13.07 38.73
N PRO A 28 -3.48 -13.23 39.27
CA PRO A 28 -4.65 -12.63 38.63
C PRO A 28 -4.54 -11.10 38.53
N GLY A 29 -3.96 -10.46 39.55
CA GLY A 29 -3.65 -9.03 39.56
C GLY A 29 -2.64 -8.63 38.48
N PHE A 30 -1.52 -9.36 38.37
CA PHE A 30 -0.51 -9.09 37.31
C PHE A 30 -1.07 -9.30 35.91
N PHE A 31 -1.82 -10.38 35.66
CA PHE A 31 -2.46 -10.60 34.36
C PHE A 31 -3.43 -9.47 34.01
N THR A 32 -4.25 -9.06 34.99
CA THR A 32 -5.18 -7.95 34.80
C THR A 32 -4.45 -6.63 34.51
N PHE A 33 -3.31 -6.37 35.18
CA PHE A 33 -2.50 -5.20 34.90
C PHE A 33 -2.07 -5.12 33.43
N PHE A 34 -1.45 -6.18 32.90
CA PHE A 34 -0.96 -6.21 31.53
C PHE A 34 -2.10 -6.08 30.51
N VAL A 35 -3.22 -6.79 30.73
CA VAL A 35 -4.39 -6.70 29.85
C VAL A 35 -5.00 -5.30 29.87
N GLY A 36 -5.22 -4.71 31.04
CA GLY A 36 -5.78 -3.37 31.14
C GLY A 36 -4.84 -2.29 30.59
N LEU A 37 -3.51 -2.44 30.72
CA LEU A 37 -2.53 -1.53 30.12
C LEU A 37 -2.62 -1.58 28.58
N PHE A 38 -2.70 -2.79 28.03
CA PHE A 38 -2.91 -2.99 26.60
C PHE A 38 -4.23 -2.37 26.10
N LEU A 39 -5.34 -2.61 26.80
CA LEU A 39 -6.64 -2.02 26.46
C LEU A 39 -6.65 -0.49 26.58
N SER A 40 -5.92 0.06 27.55
CA SER A 40 -5.73 1.50 27.71
C SER A 40 -5.04 2.10 26.49
N ILE A 41 -3.92 1.51 26.06
CA ILE A 41 -3.18 1.93 24.86
C ILE A 41 -4.07 1.86 23.61
N LEU A 42 -4.85 0.78 23.44
CA LEU A 42 -5.78 0.66 22.31
C LEU A 42 -6.85 1.76 22.31
N CYS A 43 -7.45 2.06 23.47
CA CYS A 43 -8.44 3.13 23.59
C CYS A 43 -7.81 4.49 23.29
N PHE A 44 -6.59 4.74 23.78
CA PHE A 44 -5.85 5.97 23.55
C PHE A 44 -5.53 6.17 22.07
N LEU A 45 -4.98 5.15 21.39
CA LEU A 45 -4.69 5.18 19.96
C LEU A 45 -5.96 5.34 19.11
N SER A 46 -7.07 4.71 19.52
CA SER A 46 -8.36 4.86 18.86
C SER A 46 -8.94 6.28 19.02
N ALA A 47 -8.69 6.92 20.17
CA ALA A 47 -9.19 8.27 20.43
C ALA A 47 -8.62 9.31 19.44
N PHE A 48 -7.37 9.18 18.99
CA PHE A 48 -6.77 10.10 18.01
C PHE A 48 -7.42 10.06 16.63
N LYS A 49 -8.07 8.94 16.29
CA LYS A 49 -8.76 8.78 15.00
C LYS A 49 -10.20 9.28 15.03
N ASN A 50 -10.74 9.51 16.22
CA ASN A 50 -12.12 9.89 16.44
C ASN A 50 -12.26 11.38 16.80
N LYS A 51 -13.45 11.95 16.58
CA LYS A 51 -13.78 13.35 16.90
C LYS A 51 -15.00 13.44 17.81
N GLY A 52 -15.22 14.60 18.42
CA GLY A 52 -16.40 14.87 19.26
C GLY A 52 -16.49 13.96 20.50
N ASP A 53 -17.72 13.60 20.87
CA ASP A 53 -18.02 12.85 22.10
C ASP A 53 -17.42 11.45 22.13
N ARG A 54 -17.23 10.83 20.95
CA ARG A 54 -16.57 9.53 20.82
C ARG A 54 -15.10 9.59 21.23
N LYS A 55 -14.39 10.67 20.89
CA LYS A 55 -12.99 10.89 21.31
C LYS A 55 -12.88 10.91 22.83
N PHE A 56 -13.74 11.68 23.49
CA PHE A 56 -13.74 11.78 24.96
C PHE A 56 -14.14 10.46 25.62
N PHE A 57 -15.15 9.77 25.12
CA PHE A 57 -15.51 8.42 25.58
C PHE A 57 -14.31 7.45 25.56
N LEU A 58 -13.53 7.46 24.47
CA LEU A 58 -12.35 6.61 24.32
C LEU A 58 -11.19 7.06 25.23
N LEU A 59 -10.94 8.36 25.40
CA LEU A 59 -9.92 8.87 26.33
C LEU A 59 -10.25 8.50 27.80
N PHE A 60 -11.49 8.69 28.22
CA PHE A 60 -11.93 8.29 29.56
C PHE A 60 -11.93 6.77 29.75
N SER A 61 -12.22 6.01 28.69
CA SER A 61 -12.06 4.56 28.69
C SER A 61 -10.60 4.15 28.89
N ALA A 62 -9.67 4.77 28.15
CA ALA A 62 -8.24 4.55 28.31
C ALA A 62 -7.78 4.82 29.74
N GLY A 63 -8.12 5.99 30.26
CA GLY A 63 -7.82 6.37 31.64
C GLY A 63 -8.41 5.41 32.67
N SER A 64 -9.66 4.96 32.50
CA SER A 64 -10.28 4.00 33.41
C SER A 64 -9.57 2.63 33.40
N PHE A 65 -9.18 2.13 32.23
CA PHE A 65 -8.43 0.88 32.12
C PHE A 65 -7.04 0.99 32.77
N LEU A 66 -6.34 2.12 32.58
CA LEU A 66 -5.06 2.37 33.25
C LEU A 66 -5.21 2.39 34.77
N GLY A 67 -6.21 3.11 35.29
CA GLY A 67 -6.44 3.19 36.74
C GLY A 67 -6.80 1.85 37.36
N TYR A 68 -7.64 1.05 36.69
CA TYR A 68 -7.89 -0.33 37.12
C TYR A 68 -6.61 -1.17 37.08
N SER A 69 -5.80 -1.08 36.02
CA SER A 69 -4.51 -1.76 35.93
C SER A 69 -3.58 -1.43 37.09
N CYS A 70 -3.42 -0.15 37.43
CA CYS A 70 -2.60 0.28 38.56
C CYS A 70 -3.13 -0.28 39.89
N LEU A 71 -4.46 -0.32 40.08
CA LEU A 71 -5.07 -0.92 41.28
C LEU A 71 -4.71 -2.41 41.39
N MET A 72 -4.66 -3.12 40.27
CA MET A 72 -4.34 -4.55 40.26
C MET A 72 -2.88 -4.83 40.59
N VAL A 73 -1.95 -3.97 40.14
CA VAL A 73 -0.55 -4.06 40.57
C VAL A 73 -0.44 -3.84 42.06
N VAL A 74 -1.16 -2.86 42.63
CA VAL A 74 -1.18 -2.65 44.09
C VAL A 74 -1.61 -3.92 44.82
N LEU A 75 -2.71 -4.55 44.40
CA LEU A 75 -3.18 -5.80 45.03
C LEU A 75 -2.20 -6.95 44.86
N ALA A 76 -1.57 -7.08 43.68
CA ALA A 76 -0.55 -8.09 43.42
C ALA A 76 0.69 -7.91 44.30
N LEU A 77 1.21 -6.68 44.42
CA LEU A 77 2.37 -6.37 45.26
C LEU A 77 2.10 -6.63 46.74
N ARG A 78 0.87 -6.40 47.22
CA ARG A 78 0.45 -6.73 48.59
C ARG A 78 0.56 -8.22 48.90
N ALA A 79 0.38 -9.08 47.91
CA ALA A 79 0.51 -10.51 48.08
C ALA A 79 1.98 -10.96 48.16
N VAL A 80 2.87 -10.41 47.33
CA VAL A 80 4.23 -10.96 47.15
C VAL A 80 5.35 -10.23 47.88
N ILE A 81 5.15 -8.99 48.34
CA ILE A 81 6.19 -8.24 49.06
C ILE A 81 6.07 -8.49 50.57
N LEU A 82 7.11 -9.10 51.13
CA LEU A 82 7.24 -9.35 52.57
C LEU A 82 7.57 -8.08 53.36
N ASP A 83 8.53 -7.27 52.86
CA ASP A 83 8.96 -6.05 53.55
C ASP A 83 7.89 -4.95 53.46
N LYS A 84 7.28 -4.65 54.60
CA LYS A 84 6.20 -3.66 54.75
C LYS A 84 6.66 -2.26 54.39
N SER A 85 7.94 -1.92 54.60
CA SER A 85 8.45 -0.58 54.30
C SER A 85 8.55 -0.35 52.78
N THR A 86 9.17 -1.29 52.05
CA THR A 86 9.20 -1.29 50.58
C THR A 86 7.79 -1.33 49.98
N LEU A 87 6.91 -2.18 50.53
CA LEU A 87 5.53 -2.29 50.05
C LEU A 87 4.75 -0.97 50.24
N LEU A 88 4.96 -0.26 51.35
CA LEU A 88 4.33 1.03 51.60
C LEU A 88 4.83 2.11 50.62
N SER A 89 6.14 2.17 50.37
CA SER A 89 6.75 3.09 49.40
C SER A 89 6.20 2.88 47.99
N LEU A 90 6.07 1.63 47.55
CA LEU A 90 5.47 1.31 46.25
C LEU A 90 3.98 1.70 46.18
N GLN A 91 3.26 1.64 47.30
CA GLN A 91 1.87 2.10 47.34
C GLN A 91 1.76 3.62 47.20
N TYR A 92 2.61 4.39 47.88
CA TYR A 92 2.68 5.84 47.68
C TYR A 92 3.00 6.21 46.23
N LEU A 93 3.86 5.44 45.56
CA LEU A 93 4.21 5.65 44.15
C LEU A 93 3.04 5.39 43.18
N ILE A 94 2.26 4.32 43.40
CA ILE A 94 1.27 3.83 42.43
C ILE A 94 -0.13 4.44 42.65
N TYR A 95 -0.52 4.74 43.90
CA TYR A 95 -1.86 5.25 44.22
C TYR A 95 -2.27 6.56 43.51
N PRO A 96 -1.36 7.49 43.16
CA PRO A 96 -1.70 8.64 42.32
C PRO A 96 -2.29 8.26 40.96
N LEU A 97 -1.91 7.12 40.39
CA LEU A 97 -2.45 6.59 39.15
C LEU A 97 -3.76 5.80 39.36
N VAL A 98 -3.98 5.29 40.57
CA VAL A 98 -5.20 4.57 40.95
C VAL A 98 -6.35 5.54 41.18
N THR A 99 -6.15 6.53 42.03
CA THR A 99 -7.20 7.43 42.54
C THR A 99 -8.09 8.10 41.47
N PRO A 100 -7.59 8.46 40.26
CA PRO A 100 -8.44 9.03 39.21
C PRO A 100 -9.41 8.07 38.54
N PHE A 101 -9.30 6.74 38.74
CA PHE A 101 -10.07 5.78 37.95
C PHE A 101 -11.58 5.96 38.11
N GLU A 102 -12.04 6.40 39.30
CA GLU A 102 -13.45 6.62 39.61
C GLU A 102 -14.02 7.80 38.79
N THR A 103 -13.29 8.91 38.76
CA THR A 103 -13.60 10.10 37.93
C THR A 103 -13.65 9.75 36.45
N LEU A 104 -12.63 9.03 35.97
CA LEU A 104 -12.52 8.64 34.57
C LEU A 104 -13.65 7.66 34.20
N SER A 105 -14.04 6.78 35.12
CA SER A 105 -15.18 5.89 34.95
C SER A 105 -16.51 6.64 34.90
N ALA A 106 -16.67 7.68 35.72
CA ALA A 106 -17.87 8.52 35.74
C ALA A 106 -18.04 9.32 34.43
N PHE A 107 -16.98 9.99 33.97
CA PHE A 107 -17.01 10.70 32.68
C PHE A 107 -17.15 9.77 31.49
N LYS A 108 -16.50 8.59 31.49
CA LYS A 108 -16.73 7.55 30.48
C LYS A 108 -18.21 7.23 30.34
N LEU A 109 -18.92 7.06 31.46
CA LEU A 109 -20.35 6.77 31.47
C LEU A 109 -21.22 7.93 30.97
N TYR A 110 -20.87 9.16 31.35
CA TYR A 110 -21.53 10.37 30.86
C TYR A 110 -21.47 10.47 29.33
N TYR A 111 -20.27 10.28 28.74
CA TYR A 111 -20.09 10.31 27.29
C TYR A 111 -20.66 9.06 26.59
N PHE A 112 -20.66 7.89 27.25
CA PHE A 112 -21.33 6.69 26.73
C PHE A 112 -22.84 6.92 26.54
N ARG A 113 -23.47 7.64 27.46
CA ARG A 113 -24.90 8.00 27.38
C ARG A 113 -25.14 9.29 26.57
N GLU A 114 -24.22 9.68 25.69
CA GLU A 114 -24.37 10.87 24.84
C GLU A 114 -24.71 12.13 25.67
N LYS A 115 -24.08 12.26 26.85
CA LYS A 115 -24.28 13.38 27.80
C LYS A 115 -25.67 13.48 28.45
N LYS A 116 -26.52 12.45 28.33
CA LYS A 116 -27.85 12.44 28.95
C LYS A 116 -27.82 12.25 30.46
N ASP A 117 -26.81 11.54 30.97
CA ASP A 117 -26.73 11.19 32.39
C ASP A 117 -25.95 12.24 33.21
N LYS A 118 -26.59 13.38 33.49
CA LYS A 118 -25.98 14.47 34.29
C LYS A 118 -25.57 14.03 35.69
N PHE A 119 -26.17 12.97 36.23
CA PHE A 119 -25.80 12.43 37.52
C PHE A 119 -24.36 11.90 37.52
N MET A 120 -23.97 11.16 36.48
CA MET A 120 -22.57 10.70 36.32
C MET A 120 -21.59 11.86 36.09
N PHE A 121 -22.02 12.94 35.44
CA PHE A 121 -21.19 14.15 35.28
C PHE A 121 -20.85 14.80 36.62
N TRP A 122 -21.84 14.99 37.49
CA TRP A 122 -21.64 15.56 38.82
C TRP A 122 -20.80 14.66 39.73
N LEU A 123 -21.00 13.34 39.65
CA LEU A 123 -20.09 12.39 40.32
C LEU A 123 -18.65 12.47 39.77
N GLY A 124 -18.45 12.78 38.50
CA GLY A 124 -17.12 13.09 37.98
C GLY A 124 -16.54 14.34 38.67
N ILE A 125 -17.28 15.43 38.73
CA ILE A 125 -16.80 16.71 39.29
C ILE A 125 -16.49 16.63 40.79
N ILE A 126 -17.38 16.03 41.60
CA ILE A 126 -17.21 15.93 43.06
C ILE A 126 -15.97 15.10 43.43
N SER A 127 -15.58 14.15 42.59
CA SER A 127 -14.40 13.31 42.84
C SER A 127 -13.07 14.04 42.72
N ILE A 128 -13.01 15.14 41.97
CA ILE A 128 -11.76 15.90 41.71
C ILE A 128 -11.13 16.44 43.01
N PRO A 129 -11.85 17.17 43.90
CA PRO A 129 -11.29 17.62 45.17
C PRO A 129 -10.92 16.46 46.11
N ILE A 130 -11.64 15.34 46.07
CA ILE A 130 -11.31 14.13 46.86
C ILE A 130 -9.97 13.55 46.42
N ILE A 131 -9.73 13.49 45.11
CA ILE A 131 -8.43 13.06 44.54
C ILE A 131 -7.33 14.05 44.93
N GLY A 132 -7.58 15.36 44.82
CA GLY A 132 -6.63 16.38 45.23
C GLY A 132 -6.21 16.25 46.70
N PHE A 133 -7.18 16.02 47.59
CA PHE A 133 -6.92 15.76 49.01
C PHE A 133 -6.12 14.47 49.23
N THR A 134 -6.44 13.42 48.48
CA THR A 134 -5.71 12.14 48.55
C THR A 134 -4.27 12.28 48.04
N TRP A 135 -4.04 13.00 46.95
CA TRP A 135 -2.70 13.26 46.42
C TRP A 135 -1.86 14.09 47.39
N TYR A 136 -2.47 15.09 48.04
CA TYR A 136 -1.83 15.85 49.10
C TYR A 136 -1.37 14.94 50.25
N GLU A 137 -2.27 14.07 50.76
CA GLU A 137 -1.90 13.12 51.83
C GLU A 137 -0.87 12.07 51.39
N ILE A 138 -0.84 11.69 50.11
CA ILE A 138 0.20 10.81 49.55
C ILE A 138 1.57 11.51 49.60
N LEU A 139 1.64 12.78 49.15
CA LEU A 139 2.90 13.53 49.09
C LEU A 139 3.54 13.77 50.47
N ILE A 140 2.72 13.93 51.51
CA ILE A 140 3.19 14.12 52.90
C ILE A 140 3.25 12.79 53.69
N ASN A 141 3.11 11.64 53.03
CA ASN A 141 3.13 10.31 53.65
C ASN A 141 2.09 10.10 54.77
N LYS A 142 0.90 10.70 54.65
CA LYS A 142 -0.23 10.54 55.59
C LYS A 142 -1.42 9.75 55.03
N ALA A 143 -1.39 9.37 53.76
CA ALA A 143 -2.48 8.63 53.12
C ALA A 143 -2.70 7.23 53.74
N PHE A 144 -1.71 6.66 54.43
CA PHE A 144 -1.83 5.41 55.20
C PHE A 144 -1.49 5.65 56.67
N THR A 145 -2.10 4.87 57.56
CA THR A 145 -1.93 5.01 59.03
C THR A 145 -0.66 4.37 59.57
N GLY A 146 0.06 3.58 58.77
CA GLY A 146 1.19 2.76 59.21
C GLY A 146 0.81 1.42 59.86
N THR A 147 -0.48 1.18 60.14
CA THR A 147 -0.99 -0.10 60.61
C THR A 147 -1.34 -1.04 59.45
N TRP A 148 -1.39 -2.35 59.71
CA TRP A 148 -1.53 -3.39 58.68
C TRP A 148 -2.51 -4.47 59.08
N PHE A 149 -3.27 -4.96 58.10
CA PHE A 149 -3.91 -6.26 58.15
C PHE A 149 -3.03 -7.28 57.43
N THR A 150 -2.77 -8.43 58.06
CA THR A 150 -1.99 -9.51 57.48
C THR A 150 -2.89 -10.73 57.30
N TYR A 151 -2.93 -11.24 56.07
CA TYR A 151 -3.71 -12.41 55.68
C TYR A 151 -2.81 -13.48 55.06
N SER A 152 -3.37 -14.68 54.88
CA SER A 152 -2.71 -15.76 54.13
C SER A 152 -2.40 -15.41 52.68
N PHE A 153 -3.00 -14.33 52.15
CA PHE A 153 -2.84 -13.86 50.78
C PHE A 153 -2.16 -12.47 50.68
N GLY A 154 -1.54 -11.98 51.75
CA GLY A 154 -0.73 -10.76 51.69
C GLY A 154 -0.91 -9.76 52.84
N ASN A 155 -0.18 -8.66 52.74
CA ASN A 155 -0.16 -7.55 53.69
C ASN A 155 -0.90 -6.33 53.15
N TYR A 156 -1.86 -5.80 53.90
CA TYR A 156 -2.74 -4.70 53.49
C TYR A 156 -2.57 -3.53 54.44
N PRO A 157 -2.03 -2.38 54.00
CA PRO A 157 -1.91 -1.22 54.87
C PRO A 157 -3.29 -0.58 55.07
N VAL A 158 -3.52 -0.10 56.29
CA VAL A 158 -4.77 0.56 56.63
C VAL A 158 -4.74 1.99 56.12
N GLY A 159 -5.67 2.30 55.22
CA GLY A 159 -5.85 3.64 54.65
C GLY A 159 -6.18 4.69 55.71
N GLY A 160 -5.56 5.86 55.56
CA GLY A 160 -5.82 7.08 56.32
C GLY A 160 -7.14 7.74 55.91
N LEU A 161 -7.35 8.98 56.33
CA LEU A 161 -8.64 9.67 56.17
C LEU A 161 -9.00 9.88 54.69
N SER A 162 -8.07 10.39 53.87
CA SER A 162 -8.33 10.63 52.45
C SER A 162 -8.71 9.38 51.67
N LEU A 163 -7.97 8.27 51.85
CA LEU A 163 -8.25 7.00 51.18
C LEU A 163 -9.57 6.37 51.61
N ARG A 164 -9.99 6.57 52.87
CA ARG A 164 -11.32 6.12 53.33
C ARG A 164 -12.44 6.94 52.69
N ILE A 165 -12.28 8.26 52.61
CA ILE A 165 -13.24 9.14 51.92
C ILE A 165 -13.32 8.76 50.43
N TRP A 166 -12.17 8.57 49.77
CA TRP A 166 -12.10 8.12 48.39
C TRP A 166 -12.76 6.75 48.18
N GLY A 167 -12.44 5.75 49.00
CA GLY A 167 -13.04 4.41 48.89
C GLY A 167 -14.55 4.41 49.16
N PHE A 168 -15.03 5.21 50.11
CA PHE A 168 -16.46 5.39 50.37
C PHE A 168 -17.16 6.09 49.20
N TYR A 169 -16.52 7.11 48.63
CA TYR A 169 -17.01 7.80 47.43
C TYR A 169 -17.14 6.85 46.22
N GLY A 170 -16.20 5.93 46.06
CA GLY A 170 -16.22 4.88 45.03
C GLY A 170 -17.50 4.05 45.03
N ILE A 171 -18.14 3.84 46.19
CA ILE A 171 -19.43 3.14 46.30
C ILE A 171 -20.52 3.89 45.54
N PHE A 172 -20.55 5.22 45.60
CA PHE A 172 -21.52 6.04 44.87
C PHE A 172 -21.27 6.03 43.36
N VAL A 173 -20.00 6.03 42.93
CA VAL A 173 -19.64 5.92 41.50
C VAL A 173 -20.04 4.55 40.95
N VAL A 174 -19.78 3.48 41.69
CA VAL A 174 -20.21 2.12 41.35
C VAL A 174 -21.73 2.02 41.29
N GLY A 175 -22.43 2.41 42.36
CA GLY A 175 -23.89 2.34 42.44
C GLY A 175 -24.56 3.21 41.37
N GLY A 176 -24.02 4.41 41.15
CA GLY A 176 -24.44 5.32 40.09
C GLY A 176 -24.23 4.76 38.69
N GLY A 177 -23.12 4.06 38.47
CA GLY A 177 -22.87 3.34 37.23
C GLY A 177 -23.87 2.23 36.97
N LEU A 178 -24.15 1.39 37.98
CA LEU A 178 -25.17 0.34 37.90
C LEU A 178 -26.58 0.92 37.60
N LEU A 179 -26.94 2.02 38.24
CA LEU A 179 -28.21 2.72 38.00
C LEU A 179 -28.30 3.31 36.58
N THR A 180 -27.22 3.95 36.11
CA THR A 180 -27.08 4.49 34.75
C THR A 180 -27.28 3.37 33.71
N TYR A 181 -26.71 2.19 33.98
CA TYR A 181 -26.88 1.02 33.13
C TYR A 181 -28.30 0.47 33.11
N TYR A 182 -28.94 0.36 34.28
CA TYR A 182 -30.33 -0.05 34.37
C TYR A 182 -31.25 0.86 33.55
N ARG A 183 -31.06 2.19 33.66
CA ARG A 183 -31.79 3.18 32.83
C ARG A 183 -31.53 2.99 31.34
N HIS A 184 -30.27 2.77 30.95
CA HIS A 184 -29.90 2.54 29.54
C HIS A 184 -30.56 1.29 28.95
N LEU A 185 -30.59 0.18 29.69
CA LEU A 185 -31.26 -1.05 29.25
C LEU A 185 -32.78 -0.87 29.10
N LYS A 186 -33.39 0.00 29.91
CA LYS A 186 -34.83 0.33 29.82
C LYS A 186 -35.15 1.22 28.62
N GLU A 187 -34.26 2.16 28.27
CA GLU A 187 -34.50 3.13 27.19
C GLU A 187 -34.15 2.61 25.78
N LYS A 188 -33.06 1.85 25.61
CA LYS A 188 -32.63 1.31 24.32
C LYS A 188 -32.70 -0.22 24.33
N ASN A 189 -33.67 -0.80 23.61
CA ASN A 189 -33.80 -2.25 23.44
C ASN A 189 -32.81 -2.82 22.39
N THR A 190 -31.53 -2.42 22.46
CA THR A 190 -30.50 -2.85 21.51
C THR A 190 -29.50 -3.80 22.18
N ARG A 191 -29.58 -5.09 21.80
CA ARG A 191 -28.64 -6.15 22.21
C ARG A 191 -27.16 -5.86 21.85
N LYS A 192 -26.90 -4.81 21.06
CA LYS A 192 -25.56 -4.40 20.64
C LYS A 192 -24.66 -4.00 21.82
N ASN A 193 -25.21 -3.34 22.84
CA ASN A 193 -24.46 -2.80 23.98
C ASN A 193 -24.30 -3.77 25.17
N TYR A 194 -24.87 -4.97 25.11
CA TYR A 194 -24.90 -5.89 26.25
C TYR A 194 -23.51 -6.27 26.77
N PRO A 195 -22.50 -6.56 25.92
CA PRO A 195 -21.16 -6.88 26.41
C PRO A 195 -20.53 -5.75 27.25
N PHE A 196 -20.70 -4.50 26.80
CA PHE A 196 -20.21 -3.33 27.53
C PHE A 196 -20.87 -3.21 28.91
N VAL A 197 -22.20 -3.30 28.93
CA VAL A 197 -23.01 -3.13 30.14
C VAL A 197 -22.75 -4.24 31.16
N ILE A 198 -22.74 -5.50 30.71
CA ILE A 198 -22.46 -6.66 31.57
C ILE A 198 -21.03 -6.57 32.11
N GLY A 199 -20.04 -6.31 31.24
CA GLY A 199 -18.65 -6.19 31.64
C GLY A 199 -18.45 -5.12 32.72
N MET A 200 -18.99 -3.92 32.51
CA MET A 200 -18.85 -2.84 33.49
C MET A 200 -19.54 -3.17 34.83
N SER A 201 -20.73 -3.77 34.79
CA SER A 201 -21.45 -4.16 36.01
C SER A 201 -20.66 -5.17 36.84
N VAL A 202 -20.05 -6.16 36.19
CA VAL A 202 -19.21 -7.16 36.86
C VAL A 202 -17.92 -6.53 37.39
N ILE A 203 -17.27 -5.63 36.65
CA ILE A 203 -16.09 -4.89 37.16
C ILE A 203 -16.42 -4.18 38.47
N TYR A 204 -17.55 -3.47 38.51
CA TYR A 204 -17.97 -2.74 39.69
C TYR A 204 -18.25 -3.62 40.90
N LEU A 205 -18.94 -4.75 40.70
CA LEU A 205 -19.18 -5.72 41.78
C LEU A 205 -17.87 -6.33 42.31
N LEU A 206 -16.94 -6.67 41.42
CA LEU A 206 -15.64 -7.21 41.80
C LEU A 206 -14.77 -6.19 42.52
N ILE A 207 -14.78 -4.91 42.12
CA ILE A 207 -14.06 -3.85 42.84
C ILE A 207 -14.65 -3.64 44.24
N LEU A 208 -15.98 -3.62 44.38
CA LEU A 208 -16.64 -3.54 45.70
C LEU A 208 -16.25 -4.71 46.62
N SER A 209 -16.04 -5.90 46.06
CA SER A 209 -15.61 -7.06 46.84
C SER A 209 -14.21 -6.93 47.46
N ASN A 210 -13.46 -5.86 47.16
CA ASN A 210 -12.20 -5.56 47.84
C ASN A 210 -12.42 -5.01 49.26
N LEU A 211 -13.58 -4.38 49.53
CA LEU A 211 -13.87 -3.67 50.78
C LEU A 211 -13.67 -4.52 52.05
N PRO A 212 -14.08 -5.80 52.12
CA PRO A 212 -13.86 -6.63 53.30
C PRO A 212 -12.37 -6.74 53.67
N SER A 213 -11.48 -6.96 52.71
CA SER A 213 -10.02 -7.03 52.95
C SER A 213 -9.41 -5.70 53.41
N LEU A 214 -9.97 -4.59 52.95
CA LEU A 214 -9.52 -3.24 53.34
C LEU A 214 -10.04 -2.83 54.72
N THR A 215 -11.03 -3.55 55.26
CA THR A 215 -11.69 -3.27 56.54
C THR A 215 -11.38 -4.31 57.62
N GLY A 216 -10.45 -5.23 57.38
CA GLY A 216 -9.99 -6.19 58.38
C GLY A 216 -10.54 -7.61 58.21
N LYS A 217 -11.43 -7.88 57.25
CA LYS A 217 -11.97 -9.23 57.00
C LYS A 217 -11.13 -10.00 55.98
N ALA A 218 -10.76 -11.23 56.31
CA ALA A 218 -9.92 -12.11 55.49
C ALA A 218 -10.65 -12.71 54.26
N ILE A 219 -11.16 -11.85 53.38
CA ILE A 219 -11.78 -12.25 52.11
C ILE A 219 -10.86 -11.78 50.99
N TYR A 220 -10.43 -12.71 50.13
CA TYR A 220 -9.56 -12.37 49.01
C TYR A 220 -10.25 -11.37 48.07
N PRO A 221 -9.57 -10.26 47.68
CA PRO A 221 -10.21 -9.21 46.88
C PRO A 221 -10.59 -9.74 45.49
N GLY A 222 -11.89 -9.79 45.19
CA GLY A 222 -12.38 -10.24 43.89
C GLY A 222 -12.01 -9.31 42.73
N GLY A 223 -11.58 -8.07 43.03
CA GLY A 223 -11.05 -7.13 42.06
C GLY A 223 -9.90 -7.72 41.23
N ASN A 224 -9.11 -8.64 41.79
CA ASN A 224 -8.04 -9.35 41.09
C ASN A 224 -8.50 -10.11 39.82
N PHE A 225 -9.80 -10.31 39.63
CA PHE A 225 -10.37 -11.04 38.48
C PHE A 225 -11.08 -10.14 37.44
N ILE A 226 -10.90 -8.81 37.49
CA ILE A 226 -11.58 -7.90 36.55
C ILE A 226 -11.08 -7.99 35.09
N MET A 227 -10.00 -8.74 34.81
CA MET A 227 -9.51 -8.97 33.44
C MET A 227 -10.60 -9.45 32.47
N ILE A 228 -11.36 -10.47 32.86
CA ILE A 228 -12.39 -11.05 31.98
C ILE A 228 -13.45 -10.00 31.64
N PRO A 229 -14.11 -9.35 32.62
CA PRO A 229 -15.12 -8.35 32.29
C PRO A 229 -14.53 -7.11 31.61
N MET A 230 -13.26 -6.74 31.82
CA MET A 230 -12.59 -5.71 31.00
C MET A 230 -12.56 -6.06 29.50
N LEU A 231 -12.30 -7.31 29.16
CA LEU A 231 -12.34 -7.77 27.77
C LEU A 231 -13.75 -7.68 27.18
N PHE A 232 -14.80 -7.93 27.99
CA PHE A 232 -16.19 -7.70 27.58
C PHE A 232 -16.49 -6.22 27.34
N VAL A 233 -15.98 -5.34 28.21
CA VAL A 233 -16.09 -3.89 28.04
C VAL A 233 -15.39 -3.45 26.76
N ALA A 234 -14.14 -3.88 26.54
CA ALA A 234 -13.39 -3.59 25.34
C ALA A 234 -14.11 -4.09 24.07
N TYR A 235 -14.62 -5.33 24.09
CA TYR A 235 -15.41 -5.86 22.99
C TYR A 235 -16.62 -4.98 22.70
N GLY A 236 -17.35 -4.55 23.73
CA GLY A 236 -18.48 -3.63 23.58
C GLY A 236 -18.09 -2.24 23.07
N ILE A 237 -16.91 -1.72 23.44
CA ILE A 237 -16.38 -0.44 22.95
C ILE A 237 -16.08 -0.52 21.45
N PHE A 238 -15.38 -1.58 21.00
CA PHE A 238 -14.86 -1.66 19.63
C PHE A 238 -15.80 -2.34 18.64
N ARG A 239 -16.93 -2.92 19.08
CA ARG A 239 -17.84 -3.71 18.23
C ARG A 239 -18.39 -2.96 17.01
N ASP A 240 -18.76 -1.68 17.17
CA ASP A 240 -19.38 -0.85 16.12
C ASP A 240 -18.41 0.20 15.53
N ASP A 241 -17.18 0.30 16.05
CA ASP A 241 -16.15 1.22 15.57
C ASP A 241 -15.29 0.52 14.51
N PHE A 242 -14.75 1.24 13.52
CA PHE A 242 -14.00 0.76 12.35
C PHE A 242 -12.71 -0.08 12.65
N LEU A 243 -12.49 -0.44 13.90
CA LEU A 243 -11.61 -1.49 14.37
C LEU A 243 -12.47 -2.72 14.67
N ASP A 244 -12.98 -3.39 13.62
CA ASP A 244 -13.44 -4.77 13.80
C ASP A 244 -12.29 -5.51 14.49
N LEU A 245 -12.51 -6.00 15.71
CA LEU A 245 -11.49 -6.69 16.48
C LEU A 245 -10.90 -7.83 15.65
N ASN A 246 -11.71 -8.42 14.76
CA ASN A 246 -11.29 -9.40 13.78
C ASN A 246 -10.33 -8.81 12.72
N ASP A 247 -10.60 -7.60 12.24
CA ASP A 247 -9.73 -6.88 11.30
C ASP A 247 -8.41 -6.45 11.96
N LEU A 248 -8.45 -5.93 13.19
CA LEU A 248 -7.25 -5.57 13.94
C LEU A 248 -6.40 -6.80 14.28
N LEU A 249 -7.02 -7.84 14.87
CA LEU A 249 -6.30 -9.02 15.32
C LEU A 249 -5.81 -9.89 14.16
N PHE A 250 -6.60 -10.06 13.10
CA PHE A 250 -6.27 -10.99 12.02
C PHE A 250 -5.87 -10.30 10.71
N LYS A 251 -6.61 -9.29 10.20
CA LYS A 251 -6.21 -8.66 8.92
C LYS A 251 -4.98 -7.76 9.03
N LYS A 252 -4.79 -7.10 10.18
CA LYS A 252 -3.61 -6.27 10.47
C LYS A 252 -2.56 -7.00 11.30
N ASN A 253 -2.67 -8.32 11.43
CA ASN A 253 -1.73 -9.15 12.20
C ASN A 253 -1.58 -8.72 13.67
N GLY A 254 -2.55 -8.00 14.25
CA GLY A 254 -2.48 -7.48 15.61
C GLY A 254 -2.30 -8.57 16.65
N LEU A 255 -2.92 -9.74 16.45
CA LEU A 255 -2.77 -10.89 17.34
C LEU A 255 -1.32 -11.38 17.38
N PHE A 256 -0.65 -11.45 16.22
CA PHE A 256 0.75 -11.82 16.14
C PHE A 256 1.62 -10.84 16.94
N PHE A 257 1.45 -9.52 16.75
CA PHE A 257 2.24 -8.54 17.50
C PHE A 257 2.01 -8.63 19.00
N VAL A 258 0.76 -8.77 19.44
CA VAL A 258 0.42 -8.87 20.87
C VAL A 258 1.04 -10.13 21.49
N LEU A 259 0.85 -11.29 20.86
CA LEU A 259 1.39 -12.56 21.37
C LEU A 259 2.92 -12.54 21.37
N SER A 260 3.53 -11.97 20.33
CA SER A 260 4.99 -11.90 20.21
C SER A 260 5.61 -10.94 21.21
N ILE A 261 4.98 -9.78 21.49
CA ILE A 261 5.39 -8.87 22.56
C ILE A 261 5.27 -9.56 23.92
N LEU A 262 4.11 -10.19 24.20
CA LEU A 262 3.90 -10.90 25.47
C LEU A 262 4.93 -12.01 25.67
N LEU A 263 5.20 -12.82 24.64
CA LEU A 263 6.20 -13.89 24.71
C LEU A 263 7.62 -13.33 24.90
N SER A 264 8.00 -12.31 24.15
CA SER A 264 9.31 -11.66 24.27
C SER A 264 9.53 -11.08 25.67
N VAL A 265 8.55 -10.33 26.19
CA VAL A 265 8.60 -9.75 27.53
C VAL A 265 8.67 -10.84 28.59
N SER A 266 7.88 -11.90 28.45
CA SER A 266 7.90 -13.04 29.38
C SER A 266 9.26 -13.72 29.42
N LEU A 267 9.84 -14.02 28.25
CA LEU A 267 11.18 -14.62 28.15
C LEU A 267 12.27 -13.70 28.72
N PHE A 268 12.18 -12.39 28.47
CA PHE A 268 13.12 -11.43 29.04
C PHE A 268 13.06 -11.40 30.57
N PHE A 269 11.85 -11.38 31.15
CA PHE A 269 11.69 -11.45 32.60
C PHE A 269 12.09 -12.80 33.20
N ILE A 270 11.92 -13.91 32.47
CA ILE A 270 12.44 -15.23 32.87
C ILE A 270 13.96 -15.16 32.98
N ALA A 271 14.66 -14.57 32.00
CA ALA A 271 16.11 -14.41 32.06
C ALA A 271 16.57 -13.60 33.28
N ILE A 272 15.93 -12.45 33.53
CA ILE A 272 16.20 -11.63 34.72
C ILE A 272 15.91 -12.42 36.00
N GLY A 273 14.77 -13.12 36.04
CA GLY A 273 14.37 -13.95 37.16
C GLY A 273 15.41 -15.02 37.48
N ILE A 274 15.93 -15.71 36.47
CA ILE A 274 17.02 -16.68 36.63
C ILE A 274 18.26 -16.00 37.21
N THR A 275 18.72 -14.88 36.64
CA THR A 275 19.91 -14.16 37.11
C THR A 275 19.79 -13.68 38.57
N VAL A 276 18.61 -13.23 38.99
CA VAL A 276 18.37 -12.69 40.34
C VAL A 276 18.12 -13.79 41.38
N THR A 277 17.36 -14.83 41.01
CA THR A 277 16.86 -15.83 41.98
C THR A 277 17.70 -17.10 42.03
N LEU A 278 18.28 -17.52 40.91
CA LEU A 278 19.07 -18.75 40.82
C LEU A 278 20.56 -18.42 41.01
N ASN A 279 20.99 -18.44 42.26
CA ASN A 279 22.41 -18.36 42.59
C ASN A 279 23.14 -19.61 42.04
N PRO A 280 24.20 -19.46 41.22
CA PRO A 280 24.96 -20.60 40.66
C PRO A 280 25.44 -21.61 41.71
N LYS A 281 25.70 -21.17 42.95
CA LYS A 281 26.11 -22.05 44.05
C LYS A 281 25.03 -23.06 44.48
N ASN A 282 23.75 -22.75 44.23
CA ASN A 282 22.62 -23.57 44.65
C ASN A 282 22.12 -24.52 43.54
N ILE A 283 22.72 -24.45 42.34
CA ILE A 283 22.35 -25.29 41.20
C ILE A 283 23.23 -26.53 41.20
N LYS A 284 22.61 -27.71 41.17
CA LYS A 284 23.33 -28.96 40.92
C LYS A 284 23.38 -29.22 39.41
N PHE A 285 24.55 -29.56 38.90
CA PHE A 285 24.66 -29.99 37.51
C PHE A 285 23.85 -31.26 37.28
N ASN A 286 23.02 -31.26 36.24
CA ASN A 286 22.25 -32.43 35.82
C ASN A 286 22.23 -32.49 34.28
N PRO A 287 22.88 -33.48 33.66
CA PRO A 287 22.97 -33.58 32.20
C PRO A 287 21.60 -33.76 31.53
N PHE A 288 20.61 -34.33 32.24
CA PHE A 288 19.25 -34.50 31.73
C PHE A 288 18.50 -33.18 31.53
N THR A 289 19.01 -32.06 32.06
CA THR A 289 18.44 -30.72 31.86
C THR A 289 18.63 -30.20 30.43
N ALA A 290 19.67 -30.66 29.74
CA ALA A 290 19.98 -30.19 28.39
C ALA A 290 18.89 -30.55 27.37
N ILE A 291 18.28 -31.74 27.50
CA ILE A 291 17.26 -32.25 26.56
C ILE A 291 16.00 -31.37 26.54
N PRO A 292 15.29 -31.16 27.67
CA PRO A 292 14.10 -30.29 27.68
C PRO A 292 14.47 -28.84 27.37
N LEU A 293 15.64 -28.35 27.78
CA LEU A 293 16.07 -26.99 27.46
C LEU A 293 16.23 -26.78 25.95
N LEU A 294 16.98 -27.66 25.27
CA LEU A 294 17.16 -27.63 23.83
C LEU A 294 15.81 -27.76 23.10
N SER A 295 14.99 -28.69 23.58
CA SER A 295 13.65 -28.95 23.03
C SER A 295 12.76 -27.71 23.10
N GLY A 296 12.79 -26.99 24.23
CA GLY A 296 12.08 -25.73 24.43
C GLY A 296 12.58 -24.63 23.49
N VAL A 297 13.90 -24.45 23.39
CA VAL A 297 14.51 -23.46 22.49
C VAL A 297 14.10 -23.72 21.04
N ILE A 298 14.19 -24.97 20.58
CA ILE A 298 13.79 -25.36 19.22
C ILE A 298 12.30 -25.07 19.00
N CYS A 299 11.43 -25.45 19.94
CA CYS A 299 9.99 -25.18 19.83
C CYS A 299 9.69 -23.68 19.72
N PHE A 300 10.29 -22.85 20.57
CA PHE A 300 10.10 -21.39 20.52
C PHE A 300 10.69 -20.78 19.24
N LEU A 301 11.90 -21.16 18.81
CA LEU A 301 12.50 -20.67 17.56
C LEU A 301 11.61 -21.00 16.35
N LEU A 302 11.12 -22.24 16.27
CA LEU A 302 10.22 -22.66 15.20
C LEU A 302 8.87 -21.92 15.29
N ALA A 303 8.33 -21.69 16.48
CA ALA A 303 7.12 -20.91 16.66
C ALA A 303 7.28 -19.47 16.15
N ILE A 304 8.38 -18.79 16.53
CA ILE A 304 8.73 -17.44 16.07
C ILE A 304 8.85 -17.43 14.56
N TYR A 305 9.56 -18.40 13.99
CA TYR A 305 9.81 -18.47 12.56
C TYR A 305 8.53 -18.72 11.74
N ILE A 306 7.67 -19.67 12.13
CA ILE A 306 6.42 -19.98 11.42
C ILE A 306 5.45 -18.80 11.51
N SER A 307 5.20 -18.30 12.72
CA SER A 307 4.27 -17.19 12.93
C SER A 307 4.74 -15.94 12.19
N GLY A 308 6.05 -15.73 12.20
CA GLY A 308 6.68 -14.62 11.52
C GLY A 308 6.68 -14.73 9.99
N SER A 309 6.83 -15.93 9.45
CA SER A 309 6.89 -16.16 8.00
C SER A 309 5.57 -15.87 7.30
N ASN A 310 4.44 -16.06 7.97
CA ASN A 310 3.13 -15.70 7.45
C ASN A 310 2.12 -15.38 8.58
N PRO A 311 2.16 -14.14 9.13
CA PRO A 311 1.35 -13.79 10.30
C PRO A 311 -0.16 -13.67 10.02
N GLY A 312 -0.55 -13.48 8.75
CA GLY A 312 -1.95 -13.37 8.35
C GLY A 312 -2.65 -14.71 8.18
N GLU A 313 -1.90 -15.81 8.03
CA GLU A 313 -2.47 -17.14 7.85
C GLU A 313 -2.79 -17.81 9.18
N LYS A 314 -4.05 -18.24 9.32
CA LYS A 314 -4.52 -18.92 10.55
C LYS A 314 -3.73 -20.19 10.83
N ILE A 315 -3.36 -20.93 9.79
CA ILE A 315 -2.60 -22.19 9.92
C ILE A 315 -1.26 -21.93 10.61
N SER A 316 -0.52 -20.90 10.17
CA SER A 316 0.75 -20.52 10.76
C SER A 316 0.60 -20.07 12.22
N MET A 317 -0.46 -19.33 12.54
CA MET A 317 -0.74 -18.91 13.92
C MET A 317 -1.04 -20.10 14.84
N PHE A 318 -1.88 -21.04 14.41
CA PHE A 318 -2.21 -22.23 15.20
C PHE A 318 -1.01 -23.19 15.34
N ALA A 319 -0.19 -23.32 14.30
CA ALA A 319 1.06 -24.08 14.37
C ALA A 319 2.04 -23.47 15.38
N ALA A 320 2.25 -22.15 15.32
CA ALA A 320 3.10 -21.44 16.27
C ALA A 320 2.54 -21.52 17.69
N ALA A 321 1.23 -21.39 17.89
CA ALA A 321 0.60 -21.56 19.20
C ALA A 321 0.81 -22.98 19.76
N SER A 322 0.68 -24.01 18.92
CA SER A 322 0.99 -25.39 19.31
C SER A 322 2.44 -25.56 19.76
N LEU A 323 3.39 -24.93 19.06
CA LEU A 323 4.81 -24.97 19.41
C LEU A 323 5.13 -24.17 20.68
N VAL A 324 4.50 -23.02 20.90
CA VAL A 324 4.62 -22.24 22.14
C VAL A 324 4.13 -23.07 23.34
N ILE A 325 2.99 -23.75 23.20
CA ILE A 325 2.45 -24.64 24.22
C ILE A 325 3.45 -25.75 24.58
N SER A 326 4.03 -26.41 23.57
CA SER A 326 5.10 -27.39 23.78
C SER A 326 6.33 -26.76 24.42
N GLY A 327 6.69 -25.53 24.05
CA GLY A 327 7.79 -24.77 24.65
C GLY A 327 7.58 -24.49 26.14
N PHE A 328 6.38 -24.12 26.57
CA PHE A 328 6.06 -23.93 27.99
C PHE A 328 6.09 -25.23 28.78
N TYR A 329 5.63 -26.35 28.19
CA TYR A 329 5.84 -27.67 28.80
C TYR A 329 7.33 -28.00 28.94
N MET A 330 8.18 -27.58 27.99
CA MET A 330 9.63 -27.76 28.12
C MET A 330 10.27 -26.89 29.21
N ILE A 331 9.77 -25.67 29.43
CA ILE A 331 10.22 -24.83 30.57
C ILE A 331 9.95 -25.55 31.90
N ASP A 332 8.77 -26.14 32.05
CA ASP A 332 8.43 -26.96 33.22
C ASP A 332 9.39 -28.15 33.40
N MET A 333 9.58 -28.95 32.35
CA MET A 333 10.50 -30.10 32.37
C MET A 333 11.94 -29.70 32.71
N THR A 334 12.42 -28.55 32.21
CA THR A 334 13.73 -27.99 32.57
C THR A 334 13.78 -27.55 34.03
N ALA A 335 12.75 -26.89 34.54
CA ALA A 335 12.70 -26.47 35.94
C ALA A 335 12.67 -27.68 36.91
N MET A 336 11.99 -28.76 36.51
CA MET A 336 11.94 -30.00 37.28
C MET A 336 13.26 -30.77 37.28
N SER A 337 14.02 -30.76 36.17
CA SER A 337 15.33 -31.41 36.12
C SER A 337 16.40 -30.69 36.94
N LEU A 338 16.23 -29.38 37.20
CA LEU A 338 17.16 -28.59 38.02
C LEU A 338 17.12 -28.89 39.52
N LYS A 339 16.12 -29.65 40.00
CA LYS A 339 15.93 -29.98 41.43
C LYS A 339 16.01 -28.75 42.35
N LEU A 340 15.29 -27.69 41.98
CA LEU A 340 15.17 -26.45 42.76
C LEU A 340 14.45 -26.70 44.09
N ASN A 341 14.28 -25.69 44.95
CA ASN A 341 13.39 -25.85 46.10
C ASN A 341 12.00 -26.34 45.60
N PRO A 342 11.40 -27.40 46.19
CA PRO A 342 10.12 -27.95 45.74
C PRO A 342 9.00 -26.92 45.62
N LEU A 343 9.01 -25.87 46.46
CA LEU A 343 8.08 -24.75 46.34
C LEU A 343 8.24 -24.01 45.00
N TYR A 344 9.47 -23.71 44.59
CA TYR A 344 9.76 -22.99 43.35
C TYR A 344 9.40 -23.84 42.15
N SER A 345 9.82 -25.12 42.14
CA SER A 345 9.46 -26.07 41.09
C SER A 345 7.94 -26.18 40.93
N ARG A 346 7.18 -26.25 42.03
CA ARG A 346 5.71 -26.28 41.97
C ARG A 346 5.12 -25.04 41.34
N ARG A 347 5.60 -23.85 41.72
CA ARG A 347 5.05 -22.61 41.21
C ARG A 347 5.38 -22.39 39.74
N ILE A 348 6.58 -22.77 39.30
CA ILE A 348 6.96 -22.73 37.88
C ILE A 348 6.08 -23.69 37.07
N GLU A 349 5.85 -24.91 37.55
CA GLU A 349 4.96 -25.88 36.92
C GLU A 349 3.54 -25.33 36.79
N GLN A 350 2.97 -24.82 37.87
CA GLN A 350 1.63 -24.21 37.85
C GLN A 350 1.52 -23.09 36.82
N LEU A 351 2.55 -22.24 36.69
CA LEU A 351 2.60 -21.19 35.67
C LEU A 351 2.65 -21.75 34.24
N CYS A 352 3.49 -22.75 34.00
CA CYS A 352 3.60 -23.38 32.69
C CYS A 352 2.29 -24.08 32.29
N TYR A 353 1.59 -24.68 33.26
CA TYR A 353 0.30 -25.33 33.04
C TYR A 353 -0.85 -24.37 32.72
N ILE A 354 -0.71 -23.06 32.93
CA ILE A 354 -1.68 -22.06 32.43
C ILE A 354 -1.74 -22.10 30.90
N ILE A 355 -0.58 -22.21 30.25
CA ILE A 355 -0.48 -22.24 28.79
C ILE A 355 -0.61 -23.68 28.29
N PHE A 356 0.02 -24.63 28.99
CA PHE A 356 0.01 -26.03 28.56
C PHE A 356 -1.39 -26.67 28.62
N SER A 357 -2.26 -26.25 29.56
CA SER A 357 -3.65 -26.73 29.65
C SER A 357 -4.51 -26.40 28.41
N LEU A 358 -4.08 -25.46 27.56
CA LEU A 358 -4.73 -25.12 26.30
C LEU A 358 -4.41 -26.09 25.16
N ALA A 359 -3.44 -27.01 25.33
CA ALA A 359 -3.00 -27.94 24.29
C ALA A 359 -4.17 -28.71 23.63
N PRO A 360 -5.10 -29.34 24.39
CA PRO A 360 -6.18 -30.13 23.79
C PRO A 360 -7.08 -29.28 22.88
N SER A 361 -7.43 -28.06 23.29
CA SER A 361 -8.25 -27.13 22.50
C SER A 361 -7.52 -26.62 21.26
N ILE A 362 -6.29 -26.09 21.42
CA ILE A 362 -5.56 -25.43 20.34
C ILE A 362 -5.08 -26.44 19.29
N GLN A 363 -4.52 -27.58 19.72
CA GLN A 363 -4.00 -28.60 18.80
C GLN A 363 -5.13 -29.29 18.02
N LEU A 364 -6.27 -29.55 18.66
CA LEU A 364 -7.44 -30.10 17.96
C LEU A 364 -7.98 -29.13 16.90
N ARG A 365 -8.09 -27.84 17.24
CA ARG A 365 -8.48 -26.80 16.28
C ARG A 365 -7.48 -26.65 15.16
N PHE A 366 -6.19 -26.74 15.45
CA PHE A 366 -5.13 -26.74 14.45
C PHE A 366 -5.29 -27.90 13.47
N ALA A 367 -5.51 -29.12 13.96
CA ALA A 367 -5.74 -30.30 13.12
C ALA A 367 -6.96 -30.10 12.19
N TYR A 368 -8.08 -29.61 12.73
CA TYR A 368 -9.29 -29.35 11.93
C TYR A 368 -9.09 -28.25 10.88
N LEU A 369 -8.39 -27.18 11.25
CA LEU A 369 -8.07 -26.08 10.36
C LEU A 369 -7.23 -26.57 9.16
N VAL A 370 -6.20 -27.39 9.44
CA VAL A 370 -5.35 -27.97 8.39
C VAL A 370 -6.15 -28.91 7.50
N MET A 371 -7.04 -29.73 8.07
CA MET A 371 -7.95 -30.60 7.31
C MET A 371 -9.09 -29.87 6.60
N GLN A 372 -9.18 -28.53 6.73
CA GLN A 372 -10.24 -27.67 6.21
C GLN A 372 -11.65 -28.09 6.67
N GLU A 373 -11.74 -28.62 7.89
CA GLU A 373 -12.99 -29.07 8.49
C GLU A 373 -13.67 -27.99 9.32
N LYS A 374 -15.01 -27.98 9.29
CA LYS A 374 -15.79 -27.09 10.16
C LYS A 374 -15.68 -27.58 11.60
N THR A 375 -15.41 -26.66 12.53
CA THR A 375 -15.34 -26.99 13.95
C THR A 375 -16.73 -27.32 14.51
N PRO A 376 -16.94 -28.53 15.07
CA PRO A 376 -18.20 -28.92 15.69
C PRO A 376 -18.57 -28.04 16.90
N LYS A 377 -19.87 -27.93 17.22
CA LYS A 377 -20.35 -27.13 18.37
C LYS A 377 -19.80 -27.63 19.72
N PHE A 378 -19.59 -28.94 19.87
CA PHE A 378 -19.09 -29.53 21.12
C PHE A 378 -17.64 -29.14 21.43
N PHE A 379 -16.88 -28.59 20.48
CA PHE A 379 -15.52 -28.07 20.76
C PHE A 379 -15.53 -27.00 21.86
N LYS A 380 -16.65 -26.27 22.01
CA LYS A 380 -16.84 -25.33 23.12
C LYS A 380 -16.74 -26.00 24.50
N LEU A 381 -17.12 -27.28 24.61
CA LEU A 381 -16.97 -28.06 25.84
C LEU A 381 -15.49 -28.39 26.10
N ILE A 382 -14.72 -28.71 25.04
CA ILE A 382 -13.27 -28.93 25.14
C ILE A 382 -12.58 -27.63 25.54
N ASP A 383 -12.97 -26.50 24.94
CA ASP A 383 -12.44 -25.18 25.32
C ASP A 383 -12.73 -24.87 26.80
N LEU A 384 -13.98 -25.09 27.25
CA LEU A 384 -14.38 -24.88 28.64
C LEU A 384 -13.63 -25.82 29.60
N ALA A 385 -13.44 -27.08 29.22
CA ALA A 385 -12.69 -28.07 30.00
C ALA A 385 -11.20 -27.69 30.08
N SER A 386 -10.59 -27.22 29.00
CA SER A 386 -9.22 -26.68 29.01
C SER A 386 -9.09 -25.46 29.92
N ILE A 387 -10.07 -24.55 29.91
CA ILE A 387 -10.09 -23.40 30.84
C ILE A 387 -10.23 -23.88 32.29
N LEU A 388 -11.07 -24.88 32.54
CA LEU A 388 -11.21 -25.48 33.87
C LEU A 388 -9.89 -26.12 34.32
N CYS A 389 -9.15 -26.79 33.43
CA CYS A 389 -7.82 -27.33 33.73
C CYS A 389 -6.83 -26.23 34.15
N ILE A 390 -6.87 -25.04 33.54
CA ILE A 390 -6.04 -23.89 33.95
C ILE A 390 -6.31 -23.52 35.40
N VAL A 391 -7.59 -23.42 35.78
CA VAL A 391 -8.00 -23.09 37.15
C VAL A 391 -7.57 -24.18 38.12
N ILE A 392 -7.83 -25.44 37.78
CA ILE A 392 -7.46 -26.58 38.62
C ILE A 392 -5.94 -26.68 38.76
N ALA A 393 -5.15 -26.39 37.71
CA ALA A 393 -3.69 -26.40 37.75
C ALA A 393 -3.10 -25.52 38.85
N GLN A 394 -3.77 -24.41 39.20
CA GLN A 394 -3.34 -23.53 40.29
C GLN A 394 -3.65 -24.08 41.70
N THR A 395 -4.38 -25.19 41.78
CA THR A 395 -4.83 -25.80 43.03
C THR A 395 -4.04 -27.06 43.38
N PRO A 396 -4.03 -27.48 44.65
CA PRO A 396 -3.48 -28.78 45.06
C PRO A 396 -4.17 -29.98 44.40
N PHE A 397 -5.35 -29.82 43.80
CA PHE A 397 -6.05 -30.94 43.14
C PHE A 397 -5.37 -31.40 41.85
N HIS A 398 -4.54 -30.55 41.23
CA HIS A 398 -3.83 -30.93 40.01
C HIS A 398 -2.57 -31.74 40.32
N PHE A 399 -1.81 -31.31 41.33
CA PHE A 399 -0.60 -31.98 41.79
C PHE A 399 -0.52 -32.00 43.31
N HIS A 400 -0.10 -33.13 43.89
CA HIS A 400 0.06 -33.26 45.34
C HIS A 400 1.55 -33.18 45.73
N ASN A 401 2.27 -34.27 45.60
CA ASN A 401 3.65 -34.41 46.07
C ASN A 401 4.65 -34.43 44.90
N TYR A 402 5.93 -34.63 45.24
CA TYR A 402 7.00 -34.91 44.28
C TYR A 402 7.58 -36.30 44.47
N TYR A 403 7.95 -36.90 43.35
CA TYR A 403 8.89 -38.01 43.27
C TYR A 403 10.26 -37.48 42.87
N ASN A 404 11.30 -37.91 43.60
CA ASN A 404 12.69 -37.59 43.30
C ASN A 404 13.37 -38.73 42.54
N TYR A 405 13.79 -38.45 41.30
CA TYR A 405 14.53 -39.35 40.42
C TYR A 405 15.94 -38.80 40.16
N GLU A 406 16.83 -39.61 39.59
CA GLU A 406 18.18 -39.15 39.21
C GLU A 406 18.12 -37.98 38.23
N TRP A 407 17.21 -38.05 37.26
CA TRP A 407 17.04 -37.07 36.20
C TRP A 407 16.24 -35.81 36.61
N GLY A 408 15.60 -35.78 37.78
CA GLY A 408 14.83 -34.61 38.23
C GLY A 408 13.70 -34.92 39.20
N TYR A 409 12.92 -33.89 39.52
CA TYR A 409 11.62 -34.06 40.17
C TYR A 409 10.54 -34.41 39.17
N MET A 410 9.51 -35.12 39.62
CA MET A 410 8.26 -35.29 38.89
C MET A 410 7.09 -35.19 39.84
N SER A 411 6.05 -34.50 39.41
CA SER A 411 4.85 -34.32 40.23
C SER A 411 4.01 -35.58 40.28
N GLU A 412 3.51 -35.90 41.48
CA GLU A 412 2.49 -36.93 41.66
C GLU A 412 1.17 -36.46 41.03
N ALA A 413 0.61 -37.27 40.13
CA ALA A 413 -0.59 -36.95 39.38
C ALA A 413 -1.84 -36.86 40.28
N GLY A 414 -2.36 -35.65 40.48
CA GLY A 414 -3.66 -35.42 41.10
C GLY A 414 -4.83 -35.70 40.16
N ILE A 415 -6.05 -35.49 40.66
CA ILE A 415 -7.29 -35.65 39.88
C ILE A 415 -7.30 -34.69 38.68
N GLY A 416 -6.79 -33.47 38.87
CA GLY A 416 -6.70 -32.46 37.81
C GLY A 416 -5.80 -32.88 36.64
N LEU A 417 -4.61 -33.44 36.92
CA LEU A 417 -3.70 -33.89 35.87
C LEU A 417 -4.26 -35.10 35.12
N LYS A 418 -4.92 -36.03 35.83
CA LYS A 418 -5.62 -37.17 35.20
C LYS A 418 -6.75 -36.72 34.27
N PHE A 419 -7.54 -35.74 34.71
CA PHE A 419 -8.59 -35.13 33.88
C PHE A 419 -8.02 -34.43 32.64
N PHE A 420 -6.92 -33.67 32.80
CA PHE A 420 -6.22 -33.04 31.68
C PHE A 420 -5.69 -34.08 30.68
N GLY A 421 -5.05 -35.15 31.17
CA GLY A 421 -4.57 -36.25 30.33
C GLY A 421 -5.69 -36.93 29.55
N PHE A 422 -6.85 -37.18 30.19
CA PHE A 422 -8.04 -37.71 29.53
C PHE A 422 -8.59 -36.78 28.45
N LEU A 423 -8.65 -35.46 28.72
CA LEU A 423 -9.08 -34.46 27.74
C LEU A 423 -8.14 -34.41 26.53
N GLY A 424 -6.83 -34.50 26.75
CA GLY A 424 -5.82 -34.60 25.70
C GLY A 424 -5.99 -35.87 24.85
N PHE A 425 -6.18 -37.02 25.50
CA PHE A 425 -6.43 -38.29 24.83
C PHE A 425 -7.69 -38.24 23.93
N ILE A 426 -8.81 -37.73 24.45
CA ILE A 426 -10.05 -37.53 23.67
C ILE A 426 -9.78 -36.63 22.46
N SER A 427 -9.06 -35.53 22.65
CA SER A 427 -8.80 -34.56 21.59
C SER A 427 -7.96 -35.19 20.47
N ILE A 428 -6.93 -35.96 20.82
CA ILE A 428 -6.12 -36.71 19.85
C ILE A 428 -6.97 -37.76 19.14
N ALA A 429 -7.80 -38.52 19.85
CA ALA A 429 -8.69 -39.53 19.27
C ALA A 429 -9.67 -38.93 18.25
N ILE A 430 -10.26 -37.77 18.56
CA ILE A 430 -11.15 -37.04 17.64
C ILE A 430 -10.39 -36.58 16.39
N ALA A 431 -9.19 -36.02 16.55
CA ALA A 431 -8.37 -35.60 15.43
C ALA A 431 -7.99 -36.78 14.53
N LEU A 432 -7.59 -37.91 15.12
CA LEU A 432 -7.24 -39.14 14.40
C LEU A 432 -8.42 -39.76 13.66
N PHE A 433 -9.57 -39.88 14.32
CA PHE A 433 -10.77 -40.43 13.69
C PHE A 433 -11.20 -39.60 12.47
N THR A 434 -11.17 -38.28 12.62
CA THR A 434 -11.50 -37.34 11.55
C THR A 434 -10.48 -37.43 10.41
N TRP A 435 -9.19 -37.48 10.74
CA TRP A 435 -8.12 -37.65 9.78
C TRP A 435 -8.24 -38.97 9.01
N TRP A 436 -8.48 -40.09 9.70
CA TRP A 436 -8.63 -41.40 9.05
C TRP A 436 -9.81 -41.42 8.08
N LYS A 437 -10.95 -40.82 8.46
CA LYS A 437 -12.11 -40.66 7.58
C LYS A 437 -11.78 -39.81 6.35
N LYS A 438 -11.02 -38.72 6.51
CA LYS A 438 -10.66 -37.80 5.42
C LYS A 438 -9.59 -38.33 4.49
N ARG A 439 -8.60 -39.05 5.02
CA ARG A 439 -7.51 -39.63 4.25
C ARG A 439 -8.00 -40.66 3.23
N LYS A 440 -9.14 -41.31 3.49
CA LYS A 440 -9.84 -42.17 2.51
C LYS A 440 -10.39 -41.41 1.30
N LEU A 441 -10.61 -40.09 1.43
CA LEU A 441 -11.20 -39.24 0.39
C LEU A 441 -10.13 -38.40 -0.32
N ILE A 442 -9.21 -37.79 0.43
CA ILE A 442 -8.21 -36.84 -0.07
C ILE A 442 -6.87 -37.13 0.58
N ILE A 443 -5.85 -37.41 -0.23
CA ILE A 443 -4.47 -37.58 0.23
C ILE A 443 -3.78 -36.21 0.18
N ASN A 444 -3.46 -35.65 1.35
CA ASN A 444 -2.69 -34.42 1.46
C ASN A 444 -1.56 -34.59 2.47
N ARG A 445 -0.30 -34.47 2.00
CA ARG A 445 0.90 -34.63 2.84
C ARG A 445 0.95 -33.66 4.02
N MET A 446 0.40 -32.45 3.87
CA MET A 446 0.31 -31.50 4.97
C MET A 446 -0.60 -32.01 6.09
N HIS A 447 -1.79 -32.51 5.73
CA HIS A 447 -2.75 -33.05 6.69
C HIS A 447 -2.13 -34.21 7.46
N ASP A 448 -1.53 -35.16 6.73
CA ASP A 448 -0.91 -36.35 7.29
C ASP A 448 0.22 -35.97 8.27
N LEU A 449 1.13 -35.07 7.87
CA LEU A 449 2.24 -34.67 8.73
C LEU A 449 1.76 -33.94 9.99
N VAL A 450 0.82 -33.00 9.88
CA VAL A 450 0.34 -32.25 11.07
C VAL A 450 -0.35 -33.19 12.06
N VAL A 451 -1.27 -34.04 11.61
CA VAL A 451 -2.00 -34.95 12.50
C VAL A 451 -1.05 -35.98 13.11
N LEU A 452 -0.12 -36.53 12.32
CA LEU A 452 0.90 -37.46 12.83
C LEU A 452 1.81 -36.77 13.87
N SER A 453 2.17 -35.50 13.65
CA SER A 453 2.98 -34.75 14.61
C SER A 453 2.25 -34.55 15.94
N ILE A 454 0.97 -34.17 15.91
CA ILE A 454 0.15 -34.02 17.12
C ILE A 454 0.02 -35.37 17.84
N LEU A 455 -0.17 -36.47 17.09
CA LEU A 455 -0.20 -37.82 17.66
C LEU A 455 1.13 -38.18 18.34
N ILE A 456 2.25 -38.02 17.64
CA ILE A 456 3.59 -38.30 18.19
C ILE A 456 3.83 -37.47 19.44
N GLY A 457 3.53 -36.17 19.41
CA GLY A 457 3.69 -35.29 20.57
C GLY A 457 2.83 -35.70 21.75
N GLY A 458 1.57 -36.07 21.49
CA GLY A 458 0.66 -36.60 22.50
C GLY A 458 1.13 -37.92 23.11
N ILE A 459 1.65 -38.85 22.30
CA ILE A 459 2.23 -40.11 22.78
C ILE A 459 3.45 -39.84 23.65
N LEU A 460 4.38 -38.97 23.22
CA LEU A 460 5.54 -38.58 24.02
C LEU A 460 5.12 -37.99 25.37
N MET A 461 4.08 -37.15 25.40
CA MET A 461 3.52 -36.63 26.66
C MET A 461 2.91 -37.73 27.53
N LEU A 462 2.12 -38.64 26.96
CA LEU A 462 1.54 -39.77 27.70
C LEU A 462 2.62 -40.68 28.30
N LEU A 463 3.75 -40.87 27.62
CA LEU A 463 4.91 -41.59 28.12
C LEU A 463 5.61 -40.88 29.30
N SER A 464 5.16 -39.69 29.69
CA SER A 464 5.59 -39.02 30.92
C SER A 464 4.73 -39.43 32.14
N LEU A 465 3.53 -40.01 31.94
CA LEU A 465 2.65 -40.46 33.02
C LEU A 465 3.26 -41.52 33.95
N PRO A 466 4.01 -42.54 33.46
CA PRO A 466 4.64 -43.52 34.36
C PRO A 466 5.46 -42.86 35.48
N ALA A 467 6.21 -41.80 35.16
CA ALA A 467 6.98 -41.04 36.14
C ALA A 467 6.10 -40.31 37.18
N THR A 468 4.93 -39.82 36.76
CA THR A 468 3.95 -39.20 37.69
C THR A 468 3.24 -40.19 38.61
N MET A 469 3.39 -41.50 38.34
CA MET A 469 2.83 -42.60 39.14
C MET A 469 3.89 -43.28 40.00
N GLY A 470 5.13 -42.79 39.98
CA GLY A 470 6.21 -43.35 40.76
C GLY A 470 7.11 -44.34 40.03
N LEU A 471 6.90 -44.63 38.75
CA LEU A 471 7.76 -45.54 37.99
C LEU A 471 9.04 -44.81 37.53
N ASN A 472 10.20 -45.44 37.68
CA ASN A 472 11.49 -44.88 37.21
C ASN A 472 11.63 -45.01 35.69
N PHE A 473 10.84 -44.21 34.97
CA PHE A 473 10.84 -44.13 33.53
C PHE A 473 11.10 -42.67 33.13
N TYR A 474 12.15 -42.42 32.35
CA TYR A 474 12.46 -41.05 31.93
C TYR A 474 11.30 -40.47 31.11
N PRO A 475 10.78 -39.28 31.45
CA PRO A 475 9.64 -38.68 30.78
C PRO A 475 10.01 -38.27 29.35
N LEU A 476 9.69 -39.14 28.38
CA LEU A 476 9.93 -38.92 26.96
C LEU A 476 9.19 -37.71 26.38
N GLY A 477 8.29 -37.12 27.16
CA GLY A 477 7.70 -35.82 26.87
C GLY A 477 8.75 -34.74 26.63
N ALA A 478 9.97 -34.85 27.19
CA ALA A 478 11.08 -33.93 26.94
C ALA A 478 11.49 -33.79 25.46
N LEU A 479 11.08 -34.72 24.58
CA LEU A 479 11.43 -34.75 23.16
C LEU A 479 10.42 -34.00 22.24
N GLN A 480 9.73 -32.97 22.75
CA GLN A 480 8.77 -32.18 21.96
C GLN A 480 9.36 -31.49 20.71
N PHE A 481 10.67 -31.34 20.58
CA PHE A 481 11.27 -30.87 19.33
C PHE A 481 10.97 -31.80 18.14
N ILE A 482 10.76 -33.10 18.36
CA ILE A 482 10.44 -34.06 17.28
C ILE A 482 9.12 -33.70 16.59
N PRO A 483 7.96 -33.68 17.29
CA PRO A 483 6.71 -33.24 16.68
C PRO A 483 6.77 -31.77 16.26
N GLY A 484 7.56 -30.93 16.96
CA GLY A 484 7.70 -29.53 16.59
C GLY A 484 8.38 -29.29 15.23
N ILE A 485 9.46 -30.03 14.94
CA ILE A 485 10.12 -30.02 13.64
C ILE A 485 9.18 -30.53 12.54
N LEU A 486 8.41 -31.58 12.81
CA LEU A 486 7.46 -32.14 11.84
C LEU A 486 6.32 -31.16 11.52
N ILE A 487 5.74 -30.49 12.51
CA ILE A 487 4.76 -29.39 12.31
C ILE A 487 5.37 -28.30 11.43
N SER A 488 6.61 -27.93 11.72
CA SER A 488 7.31 -26.88 10.97
C SER A 488 7.53 -27.25 9.52
N ILE A 489 8.00 -28.47 9.24
CA ILE A 489 8.13 -28.98 7.88
C ILE A 489 6.78 -29.00 7.17
N ALA A 490 5.72 -29.46 7.83
CA ALA A 490 4.39 -29.53 7.25
C ALA A 490 3.89 -28.14 6.80
N VAL A 491 3.99 -27.15 7.68
CA VAL A 491 3.48 -25.79 7.43
C VAL A 491 4.36 -25.02 6.45
N LEU A 492 5.69 -25.06 6.61
CA LEU A 492 6.61 -24.30 5.77
C LEU A 492 6.67 -24.87 4.34
N LYS A 493 6.71 -26.20 4.19
CA LYS A 493 6.88 -26.86 2.89
C LYS A 493 5.56 -27.07 2.15
N TYR A 494 4.50 -27.43 2.87
CA TYR A 494 3.23 -27.84 2.26
C TYR A 494 2.06 -26.91 2.55
N GLY A 495 2.19 -25.98 3.50
CA GLY A 495 1.13 -25.05 3.92
C GLY A 495 0.98 -23.78 3.09
N ALA A 496 1.63 -23.71 1.92
CA ALA A 496 1.59 -22.54 1.03
C ALA A 496 1.92 -21.23 1.76
N ILE A 497 3.12 -21.13 2.33
CA ILE A 497 3.68 -19.81 2.64
C ILE A 497 4.20 -19.25 1.31
N PRO A 498 3.57 -18.23 0.71
CA PRO A 498 4.26 -17.47 -0.31
C PRO A 498 5.39 -16.74 0.41
N VAL A 499 6.59 -17.30 0.42
CA VAL A 499 7.81 -16.53 0.71
C VAL A 499 8.05 -15.65 -0.52
N ARG A 500 7.12 -14.74 -0.80
CA ARG A 500 7.18 -13.84 -1.95
C ARG A 500 7.63 -12.49 -1.43
N GLY A 501 8.94 -12.40 -1.25
CA GLY A 501 9.57 -11.17 -0.80
C GLY A 501 11.06 -11.32 -0.56
N GLU A 502 11.87 -10.59 -1.31
CA GLU A 502 13.30 -10.48 -1.00
C GLU A 502 13.52 -9.69 0.28
N ALA A 503 12.70 -8.67 0.54
CA ALA A 503 12.78 -7.89 1.77
C ALA A 503 12.43 -8.74 2.99
N VAL A 504 11.45 -9.64 2.88
CA VAL A 504 11.13 -10.63 3.93
C VAL A 504 12.32 -11.56 4.22
N ARG A 505 13.01 -12.05 3.19
CA ARG A 505 14.22 -12.87 3.38
C ARG A 505 15.36 -12.08 4.03
N ILE A 506 15.51 -10.81 3.64
CA ILE A 506 16.49 -9.89 4.25
C ILE A 506 16.14 -9.63 5.71
N ALA A 507 14.88 -9.35 6.05
CA ALA A 507 14.46 -9.16 7.44
C ALA A 507 14.72 -10.39 8.32
N ASN A 508 14.49 -11.60 7.80
CA ASN A 508 14.84 -12.83 8.52
C ASN A 508 16.36 -12.99 8.73
N ARG A 509 17.20 -12.51 7.80
CA ARG A 509 18.66 -12.47 8.00
C ARG A 509 19.06 -11.38 8.98
N LEU A 510 18.40 -10.22 8.92
CA LEU A 510 18.62 -9.10 9.83
C LEU A 510 18.24 -9.47 11.27
N SER A 511 17.18 -10.25 11.48
CA SER A 511 16.81 -10.74 12.81
C SER A 511 17.87 -11.68 13.39
N MET A 512 18.66 -12.38 12.57
CA MET A 512 19.81 -13.16 13.07
C MET A 512 20.96 -12.28 13.58
N LEU A 513 21.05 -11.00 13.16
CA LEU A 513 22.02 -10.07 13.74
C LEU A 513 21.72 -9.75 15.20
N SER A 514 20.45 -9.89 15.63
CA SER A 514 20.09 -9.76 17.05
C SER A 514 20.80 -10.81 17.92
N LEU A 515 21.23 -11.94 17.34
CA LEU A 515 22.00 -12.97 18.04
C LEU A 515 23.38 -12.46 18.44
N LEU A 516 23.92 -11.41 17.80
CA LEU A 516 25.19 -10.78 18.22
C LEU A 516 25.10 -10.09 19.59
N SER A 517 23.89 -9.70 20.01
CA SER A 517 23.68 -9.12 21.34
C SER A 517 23.85 -10.14 22.47
N VAL A 518 23.62 -11.43 22.19
CA VAL A 518 23.62 -12.48 23.21
C VAL A 518 25.02 -12.79 23.73
N PRO A 519 26.06 -13.00 22.89
CA PRO A 519 27.43 -13.15 23.38
C PRO A 519 27.89 -11.99 24.26
N VAL A 520 27.51 -10.75 23.93
CA VAL A 520 27.86 -9.57 24.73
C VAL A 520 27.21 -9.64 26.11
N ILE A 521 25.91 -9.92 26.19
CA ILE A 521 25.20 -10.05 27.48
C ILE A 521 25.74 -11.24 28.29
N LEU A 522 25.98 -12.37 27.62
CA LEU A 522 26.54 -13.58 28.24
C LEU A 522 27.97 -13.37 28.72
N LEU A 523 28.77 -12.52 28.08
CA LEU A 523 30.11 -12.15 28.55
C LEU A 523 30.02 -11.40 29.88
N PHE A 524 29.15 -10.40 30.00
CA PHE A 524 28.92 -9.71 31.28
C PHE A 524 28.41 -10.66 32.36
N TYR A 525 27.50 -11.57 32.01
CA TYR A 525 27.00 -12.57 32.95
C TYR A 525 28.08 -13.57 33.36
N PHE A 526 28.94 -14.00 32.44
CA PHE A 526 30.09 -14.86 32.71
C PHE A 526 31.05 -14.20 33.71
N ILE A 527 31.44 -12.94 33.47
CA ILE A 527 32.29 -12.17 34.38
C ILE A 527 31.66 -12.11 35.79
N TYR A 528 30.33 -12.00 35.89
CA TYR A 528 29.62 -11.97 37.17
C TYR A 528 29.60 -13.32 37.92
N ILE A 529 29.69 -14.46 37.22
CA ILE A 529 29.55 -15.80 37.81
C ILE A 529 30.83 -16.65 37.81
N GLN A 530 31.87 -16.25 37.09
CA GLN A 530 33.08 -17.07 36.88
C GLN A 530 33.74 -17.53 38.19
N ASP A 531 33.74 -16.68 39.22
CA ASP A 531 34.35 -16.98 40.53
C ASP A 531 33.37 -17.69 41.49
N LYS A 532 32.15 -17.96 41.05
CA LYS A 532 31.05 -18.44 41.92
C LYS A 532 30.67 -19.90 41.70
N ALA A 533 31.14 -20.55 40.64
CA ALA A 533 30.71 -21.90 40.28
C ALA A 533 31.74 -22.67 39.43
N SER A 534 31.57 -23.99 39.31
CA SER A 534 32.37 -24.83 38.41
C SER A 534 32.04 -24.57 36.94
N SER A 535 32.93 -24.95 36.02
CA SER A 535 32.75 -24.77 34.58
C SER A 535 31.44 -25.36 34.04
N GLU A 536 31.02 -26.52 34.56
CA GLU A 536 29.76 -27.18 34.18
C GLU A 536 28.52 -26.35 34.57
N ILE A 537 28.51 -25.83 35.79
CA ILE A 537 27.42 -24.99 36.31
C ILE A 537 27.41 -23.63 35.60
N ILE A 538 28.58 -23.09 35.26
CA ILE A 538 28.70 -21.87 34.45
C ILE A 538 28.04 -22.10 33.07
N ILE A 539 28.38 -23.18 32.36
CA ILE A 539 27.78 -23.51 31.06
C ILE A 539 26.26 -23.66 31.17
N LEU A 540 25.78 -24.39 32.19
CA LEU A 540 24.35 -24.58 32.43
C LEU A 540 23.66 -23.23 32.71
N SER A 541 24.23 -22.42 33.60
CA SER A 541 23.67 -21.11 33.98
C SER A 541 23.65 -20.13 32.81
N MET A 542 24.72 -20.11 32.01
CA MET A 542 24.78 -19.31 30.77
C MET A 542 23.75 -19.78 29.75
N SER A 543 23.49 -21.09 29.67
CA SER A 543 22.46 -21.64 28.77
C SER A 543 21.05 -21.26 29.23
N LEU A 544 20.77 -21.33 30.54
CA LEU A 544 19.48 -20.97 31.14
C LEU A 544 19.16 -19.48 30.99
N VAL A 545 20.16 -18.60 31.08
CA VAL A 545 19.99 -17.15 30.87
C VAL A 545 20.02 -16.79 29.38
N GLY A 546 20.96 -17.37 28.62
CA GLY A 546 21.18 -17.07 27.21
C GLY A 546 20.02 -17.46 26.32
N ALA A 547 19.42 -18.64 26.52
CA ALA A 547 18.30 -19.13 25.73
C ALA A 547 17.08 -18.17 25.71
N PRO A 548 16.51 -17.74 26.85
CA PRO A 548 15.39 -16.80 26.86
C PRO A 548 15.75 -15.41 26.33
N ILE A 549 16.97 -14.92 26.57
CA ILE A 549 17.46 -13.65 25.99
C ILE A 549 17.51 -13.74 24.47
N LEU A 550 18.14 -14.79 23.93
CA LEU A 550 18.22 -15.07 22.50
C LEU A 550 16.84 -15.06 21.85
N LEU A 551 15.90 -15.81 22.42
CA LEU A 551 14.53 -15.90 21.91
C LEU A 551 13.81 -14.55 21.99
N SER A 552 13.99 -13.80 23.08
CA SER A 552 13.35 -12.50 23.28
C SER A 552 13.85 -11.46 22.28
N PHE A 553 15.18 -11.28 22.16
CA PHE A 553 15.77 -10.33 21.21
C PHE A 553 15.51 -10.71 19.75
N TYR A 554 15.54 -12.01 19.44
CA TYR A 554 15.14 -12.50 18.13
C TYR A 554 13.69 -12.13 17.82
N MET A 555 12.76 -12.35 18.75
CA MET A 555 11.35 -11.99 18.59
C MET A 555 11.12 -10.48 18.47
N ILE A 556 11.80 -9.63 19.28
CA ILE A 556 11.71 -8.16 19.19
C ILE A 556 12.14 -7.69 17.81
N THR A 557 13.31 -8.14 17.36
CA THR A 557 13.87 -7.74 16.07
C THR A 557 12.96 -8.20 14.93
N PHE A 558 12.40 -9.41 15.07
CA PHE A 558 11.44 -9.93 14.12
C PHE A 558 10.16 -9.08 14.04
N ILE A 559 9.60 -8.68 15.19
CA ILE A 559 8.42 -7.79 15.27
C ILE A 559 8.68 -6.45 14.59
N LEU A 560 9.85 -5.86 14.80
CA LEU A 560 10.19 -4.54 14.27
C LEU A 560 10.47 -4.57 12.76
N THR A 561 11.14 -5.61 12.27
CA THR A 561 11.59 -5.70 10.87
C THR A 561 10.48 -6.16 9.92
N ARG A 562 9.54 -6.97 10.40
CA ARG A 562 8.52 -7.61 9.54
C ARG A 562 7.56 -6.64 8.83
N PRO A 563 6.98 -5.61 9.48
CA PRO A 563 6.12 -4.64 8.80
C PRO A 563 6.86 -3.88 7.69
N ILE A 564 8.12 -3.55 7.94
CA ILE A 564 8.97 -2.79 7.02
C ILE A 564 9.24 -3.63 5.77
N ALA A 565 9.63 -4.89 5.96
CA ALA A 565 9.88 -5.82 4.86
C ALA A 565 8.64 -6.09 4.01
N SER A 566 7.50 -6.37 4.65
CA SER A 566 6.25 -6.63 3.93
C SER A 566 5.82 -5.44 3.06
N LYS A 567 5.97 -4.23 3.58
CA LYS A 567 5.62 -3.01 2.84
C LYS A 567 6.62 -2.71 1.72
N LEU A 568 7.89 -3.06 1.92
CA LEU A 568 8.92 -2.92 0.88
C LEU A 568 8.68 -3.88 -0.29
N ASP A 569 8.34 -5.13 -0.01
CA ASP A 569 8.02 -6.12 -1.06
C ASP A 569 6.76 -5.73 -1.86
N GLU A 570 5.71 -5.24 -1.18
CA GLU A 570 4.51 -4.71 -1.85
C GLU A 570 4.84 -3.53 -2.77
N ASN A 571 5.62 -2.55 -2.25
CA ASN A 571 6.06 -1.41 -3.04
C ASN A 571 6.95 -1.83 -4.23
N TYR A 572 7.82 -2.82 -4.06
CA TYR A 572 8.68 -3.33 -5.14
C TYR A 572 7.85 -3.98 -6.24
N TYR A 573 6.83 -4.77 -5.89
CA TYR A 573 5.91 -5.38 -6.86
C TYR A 573 5.11 -4.32 -7.62
N LEU A 574 4.56 -3.32 -6.91
CA LEU A 574 3.87 -2.19 -7.54
C LEU A 574 4.80 -1.39 -8.47
N LEU A 575 6.04 -1.18 -8.07
CA LEU A 575 7.05 -0.51 -8.89
C LEU A 575 7.40 -1.32 -10.14
N ALA A 576 7.53 -2.64 -10.02
CA ALA A 576 7.79 -3.52 -11.15
C ALA A 576 6.62 -3.50 -12.16
N GLU A 577 5.37 -3.55 -11.69
CA GLU A 577 4.19 -3.43 -12.55
C GLU A 577 4.11 -2.06 -13.23
N GLN A 578 4.39 -0.97 -12.51
CA GLN A 578 4.46 0.37 -13.09
C GLN A 578 5.57 0.48 -14.14
N LYS A 579 6.74 -0.09 -13.87
CA LYS A 579 7.87 -0.10 -14.80
C LYS A 579 7.51 -0.85 -16.09
N GLU A 580 6.88 -2.01 -16.00
CA GLU A 580 6.43 -2.78 -17.16
C GLU A 580 5.42 -1.98 -18.01
N ARG A 581 4.46 -1.29 -17.37
CA ARG A 581 3.52 -0.41 -18.08
C ARG A 581 4.22 0.75 -18.77
N VAL A 582 5.23 1.36 -18.13
CA VAL A 582 6.03 2.45 -18.71
C VAL A 582 6.88 1.95 -19.87
N GLU A 583 7.53 0.79 -19.77
CA GLU A 583 8.32 0.20 -20.86
C GLU A 583 7.45 -0.12 -22.07
N LYS A 584 6.26 -0.70 -21.86
CA LYS A 584 5.31 -0.95 -22.95
C LYS A 584 4.84 0.33 -23.63
N SER A 585 4.46 1.35 -22.86
CA SER A 585 4.07 2.65 -23.40
C SER A 585 5.22 3.33 -24.15
N LYS A 586 6.46 3.23 -23.64
CA LYS A 586 7.65 3.76 -24.31
C LYS A 586 7.93 3.04 -25.63
N ALA A 587 7.79 1.73 -25.69
CA ALA A 587 7.90 0.96 -26.94
C ALA A 587 6.86 1.39 -27.98
N GLU A 588 5.59 1.55 -27.58
CA GLU A 588 4.52 2.05 -28.45
C GLU A 588 4.83 3.46 -28.99
N ILE A 589 5.28 4.38 -28.13
CA ILE A 589 5.69 5.74 -28.54
C ILE A 589 6.89 5.70 -29.50
N THR A 590 7.85 4.80 -29.27
CA THR A 590 9.06 4.69 -30.10
C THR A 590 8.69 4.23 -31.51
N ASN A 591 7.84 3.21 -31.64
CA ASN A 591 7.30 2.74 -32.93
C ASN A 591 6.51 3.85 -33.66
N LEU A 592 5.71 4.64 -32.94
CA LEU A 592 4.97 5.77 -33.53
C LEU A 592 5.93 6.88 -34.02
N ASN A 593 6.99 7.17 -33.27
CA ASN A 593 7.98 8.18 -33.63
C ASN A 593 8.82 7.78 -34.85
N GLU A 594 9.22 6.51 -34.96
CA GLU A 594 9.97 6.03 -36.12
C GLU A 594 9.18 6.18 -37.42
N ILE A 595 7.88 5.91 -37.39
CA ILE A 595 7.02 6.03 -38.57
C ILE A 595 6.71 7.46 -38.89
N THR A 596 6.50 8.30 -37.88
CA THR A 596 6.37 9.74 -38.09
C THR A 596 7.64 10.31 -38.74
N ARG A 597 8.83 9.84 -38.36
CA ARG A 597 10.08 10.22 -39.03
C ARG A 597 10.14 9.73 -40.48
N ALA A 598 9.75 8.48 -40.74
CA ALA A 598 9.72 7.93 -42.09
C ALA A 598 8.76 8.73 -42.99
N ILE A 599 7.57 9.08 -42.50
CA ILE A 599 6.60 9.91 -43.23
C ILE A 599 7.16 11.32 -43.50
N ASN A 600 7.78 11.96 -42.50
CA ASN A 600 8.36 13.29 -42.67
C ASN A 600 9.59 13.32 -43.61
N ALA A 601 10.28 12.18 -43.78
CA ALA A 601 11.41 12.05 -44.69
C ALA A 601 10.98 11.79 -46.15
N SER A 602 9.75 11.33 -46.37
CA SER A 602 9.20 11.10 -47.71
C SER A 602 8.94 12.41 -48.45
N SER A 603 9.23 12.40 -49.76
CA SER A 603 9.14 13.57 -50.63
C SER A 603 7.89 13.59 -51.52
N SER A 604 7.19 12.46 -51.62
CA SER A 604 5.99 12.29 -52.45
C SER A 604 4.77 11.91 -51.61
N LEU A 605 3.59 12.38 -52.03
CA LEU A 605 2.32 12.02 -51.40
C LEU A 605 2.08 10.51 -51.51
N GLU A 606 2.51 9.90 -52.61
CA GLU A 606 2.45 8.47 -52.85
C GLU A 606 3.17 7.65 -51.78
N GLU A 607 4.44 7.97 -51.47
CA GLU A 607 5.22 7.27 -50.44
C GLU A 607 4.59 7.39 -49.05
N ILE A 608 4.11 8.59 -48.71
CA ILE A 608 3.48 8.87 -47.42
C ILE A 608 2.23 8.01 -47.24
N VAL A 609 1.38 7.95 -48.27
CA VAL A 609 0.15 7.15 -48.24
C VAL A 609 0.45 5.66 -48.15
N GLU A 610 1.48 5.17 -48.84
CA GLU A 610 1.89 3.76 -48.74
C GLU A 610 2.45 3.37 -47.36
N LEU A 611 3.27 4.23 -46.76
CA LEU A 611 3.80 4.03 -45.41
C LEU A 611 2.66 3.95 -44.38
N ILE A 612 1.70 4.88 -44.47
CA ILE A 612 0.54 4.92 -43.57
C ILE A 612 -0.32 3.67 -43.76
N PHE A 613 -0.68 3.32 -44.99
CA PHE A 613 -1.52 2.15 -45.26
C PHE A 613 -0.85 0.83 -44.85
N SER A 614 0.46 0.72 -45.05
CA SER A 614 1.24 -0.45 -44.62
C SER A 614 1.31 -0.54 -43.09
N TYR A 615 1.50 0.60 -42.41
CA TYR A 615 1.50 0.64 -40.95
C TYR A 615 0.15 0.23 -40.36
N THR A 616 -0.95 0.81 -40.86
CA THR A 616 -2.31 0.52 -40.38
C THR A 616 -2.70 -0.93 -40.66
N LYS A 617 -2.25 -1.49 -41.80
CA LYS A 617 -2.41 -2.91 -42.09
C LYS A 617 -1.69 -3.79 -41.08
N ASN A 618 -0.41 -3.51 -40.79
CA ASN A 618 0.40 -4.39 -39.94
C ASN A 618 0.05 -4.27 -38.44
N ASN A 619 -0.24 -3.07 -37.94
CA ASN A 619 -0.46 -2.82 -36.51
C ASN A 619 -1.93 -2.85 -36.11
N TYR A 620 -2.81 -2.36 -36.98
CA TYR A 620 -4.26 -2.34 -36.72
C TYR A 620 -5.02 -3.35 -37.58
N LYS A 621 -4.34 -4.28 -38.26
CA LYS A 621 -4.98 -5.33 -39.07
C LYS A 621 -6.07 -4.75 -39.99
N ILE A 622 -5.79 -3.62 -40.62
CA ILE A 622 -6.69 -3.03 -41.61
C ILE A 622 -6.54 -3.81 -42.90
N ASP A 623 -7.66 -4.28 -43.43
CA ASP A 623 -7.67 -5.09 -44.63
C ASP A 623 -7.79 -4.24 -45.90
N GLU A 624 -8.55 -3.14 -45.83
CA GLU A 624 -8.71 -2.20 -46.94
C GLU A 624 -8.44 -0.76 -46.48
N SER A 625 -7.63 -0.04 -47.26
CA SER A 625 -7.34 1.38 -47.08
C SER A 625 -7.39 2.08 -48.43
N LYS A 626 -8.06 3.22 -48.53
CA LYS A 626 -8.14 4.00 -49.77
C LYS A 626 -8.04 5.48 -49.50
N LEU A 627 -7.50 6.21 -50.47
CA LEU A 627 -7.45 7.67 -50.51
C LEU A 627 -8.05 8.15 -51.82
N TYR A 628 -8.99 9.09 -51.71
CA TYR A 628 -9.62 9.80 -52.81
C TYR A 628 -9.29 11.28 -52.72
N ILE A 629 -8.87 11.91 -53.81
CA ILE A 629 -8.61 13.35 -53.88
C ILE A 629 -9.83 14.04 -54.49
N LEU A 630 -10.20 15.20 -53.93
CA LEU A 630 -11.31 16.00 -54.44
C LEU A 630 -10.89 16.80 -55.67
N SER A 631 -11.62 16.65 -56.76
CA SER A 631 -11.56 17.57 -57.90
C SER A 631 -12.42 18.80 -57.64
N ARG A 632 -11.77 19.96 -57.38
CA ARG A 632 -12.45 21.24 -57.11
C ARG A 632 -13.34 21.70 -58.27
N TYR A 633 -12.97 21.41 -59.52
CA TYR A 633 -13.72 21.84 -60.71
C TYR A 633 -15.03 21.07 -60.90
N LYS A 634 -15.03 19.75 -60.64
CA LYS A 634 -16.18 18.87 -60.92
C LYS A 634 -16.99 18.46 -59.70
N ARG A 635 -16.53 18.76 -58.48
CA ARG A 635 -17.11 18.26 -57.21
C ARG A 635 -17.23 16.72 -57.20
N GLU A 636 -16.15 16.07 -57.60
CA GLU A 636 -16.05 14.60 -57.66
C GLU A 636 -14.81 14.12 -56.88
N LEU A 637 -14.94 13.01 -56.16
CA LEU A 637 -13.82 12.29 -55.57
C LEU A 637 -13.19 11.37 -56.62
N ILE A 638 -11.89 11.51 -56.81
CA ILE A 638 -11.08 10.73 -57.75
C ILE A 638 -10.19 9.80 -56.95
N TYR A 639 -10.18 8.51 -57.30
CA TYR A 639 -9.28 7.54 -56.68
C TYR A 639 -7.82 7.95 -56.87
N PHE A 640 -7.07 8.00 -55.78
CA PHE A 640 -5.64 8.29 -55.81
C PHE A 640 -4.83 7.02 -55.55
N ARG A 641 -5.03 6.39 -54.40
CA ARG A 641 -4.32 5.16 -54.03
C ARG A 641 -5.12 4.32 -53.05
N GLY A 642 -4.81 3.04 -52.99
CA GLY A 642 -5.53 2.10 -52.14
C GLY A 642 -4.82 0.76 -52.06
N THR A 643 -4.96 0.12 -50.92
CA THR A 643 -4.47 -1.23 -50.62
C THR A 643 -5.64 -2.08 -50.15
N ILE A 644 -5.72 -3.29 -50.67
CA ILE A 644 -6.75 -4.27 -50.31
C ILE A 644 -6.05 -5.60 -50.04
N SER A 645 -6.31 -6.22 -48.89
CA SER A 645 -5.71 -7.47 -48.46
C SER A 645 -6.69 -8.62 -48.70
N GLY A 646 -6.24 -9.69 -49.36
CA GLY A 646 -7.05 -10.88 -49.67
C GLY A 646 -7.08 -11.25 -51.16
N ILE A 647 -7.90 -12.26 -51.49
CA ILE A 647 -8.10 -12.78 -52.85
C ILE A 647 -9.19 -11.93 -53.53
N TYR A 648 -8.80 -10.87 -54.22
CA TYR A 648 -9.72 -10.11 -55.08
C TYR A 648 -9.15 -9.95 -56.49
N THR A 649 -10.03 -10.01 -57.49
CA THR A 649 -9.70 -9.94 -58.91
C THR A 649 -9.27 -8.53 -59.33
N PRO A 650 -8.36 -8.38 -60.32
CA PRO A 650 -7.96 -7.08 -60.89
C PRO A 650 -9.16 -6.19 -61.29
N GLN A 651 -10.27 -6.81 -61.69
CA GLN A 651 -11.53 -6.16 -62.06
C GLN A 651 -12.11 -5.26 -60.96
N ILE A 652 -11.99 -5.63 -59.67
CA ILE A 652 -12.50 -4.83 -58.55
C ILE A 652 -11.62 -3.59 -58.33
N LEU A 653 -10.30 -3.73 -58.50
CA LEU A 653 -9.36 -2.61 -58.42
C LEU A 653 -9.59 -1.62 -59.57
N ASP A 654 -9.82 -2.13 -60.78
CA ASP A 654 -10.12 -1.30 -61.96
C ASP A 654 -11.46 -0.59 -61.84
N TYR A 655 -12.47 -1.24 -61.23
CA TYR A 655 -13.73 -0.57 -60.90
C TYR A 655 -13.49 0.68 -60.06
N PHE A 656 -12.75 0.59 -58.95
CA PHE A 656 -12.51 1.76 -58.09
C PHE A 656 -11.59 2.80 -58.72
N LYS A 657 -10.59 2.39 -59.50
CA LYS A 657 -9.70 3.33 -60.21
C LYS A 657 -10.45 4.16 -61.25
N ASN A 658 -11.40 3.54 -61.96
CA ASN A 658 -12.14 4.17 -63.05
C ASN A 658 -13.43 4.85 -62.61
N THR A 659 -13.92 4.55 -61.39
CA THR A 659 -15.13 5.17 -60.84
C THR A 659 -14.83 6.54 -60.25
N LYS A 660 -15.46 7.59 -60.80
CA LYS A 660 -15.50 8.93 -60.21
C LYS A 660 -16.76 9.06 -59.37
N ILE A 661 -16.62 9.51 -58.13
CA ILE A 661 -17.73 9.57 -57.19
C ILE A 661 -18.23 11.01 -57.09
N PRO A 662 -19.43 11.35 -57.59
CA PRO A 662 -19.97 12.70 -57.47
C PRO A 662 -20.36 13.02 -56.03
N LEU A 663 -20.04 14.23 -55.54
CA LEU A 663 -20.43 14.69 -54.21
C LEU A 663 -21.80 15.37 -54.25
N ASN A 664 -22.84 14.56 -54.38
CA ASN A 664 -24.25 14.93 -54.29
C ASN A 664 -25.04 13.81 -53.57
N GLU A 665 -26.36 13.92 -53.50
CA GLU A 665 -27.19 12.93 -52.80
C GLU A 665 -27.00 11.47 -53.29
N SER A 666 -26.54 11.26 -54.52
CA SER A 666 -26.35 9.91 -55.08
C SER A 666 -25.15 9.15 -54.49
N SER A 667 -24.19 9.83 -53.86
CA SER A 667 -23.07 9.19 -53.13
C SER A 667 -23.32 9.01 -51.63
N GLY A 668 -24.51 9.39 -51.15
CA GLY A 668 -25.01 9.02 -49.83
C GLY A 668 -24.13 9.51 -48.66
N PHE A 669 -23.56 8.59 -47.88
CA PHE A 669 -22.81 8.88 -46.66
C PHE A 669 -21.53 9.65 -46.97
N LEU A 670 -20.92 9.48 -48.14
CA LEU A 670 -19.74 10.26 -48.53
C LEU A 670 -20.10 11.73 -48.69
N TYR A 671 -21.25 12.03 -49.29
CA TYR A 671 -21.76 13.40 -49.40
C TYR A 671 -22.14 13.99 -48.04
N LYS A 672 -22.76 13.20 -47.14
CA LYS A 672 -23.04 13.65 -45.77
C LYS A 672 -21.76 13.98 -45.00
N ILE A 673 -20.74 13.11 -45.09
CA ILE A 673 -19.44 13.33 -44.44
C ILE A 673 -18.72 14.56 -45.03
N PHE A 674 -18.86 14.80 -46.34
CA PHE A 674 -18.36 16.01 -47.00
C PHE A 674 -18.97 17.28 -46.41
N LEU A 675 -20.29 17.30 -46.21
CA LEU A 675 -21.00 18.46 -45.62
C LEU A 675 -20.70 18.62 -44.13
N GLU A 676 -20.67 17.52 -43.37
CA GLU A 676 -20.48 17.52 -41.91
C GLU A 676 -19.02 17.79 -41.51
N GLN A 677 -18.05 17.57 -42.43
CA GLN A 677 -16.61 17.72 -42.21
C GLN A 677 -16.07 16.92 -41.00
N LYS A 678 -16.73 15.82 -40.64
CA LYS A 678 -16.37 14.97 -39.51
C LYS A 678 -16.20 13.53 -39.94
N HIS A 679 -15.19 12.87 -39.38
CA HIS A 679 -14.99 11.44 -39.60
C HIS A 679 -16.21 10.65 -39.11
N ARG A 680 -16.48 9.52 -39.77
CA ARG A 680 -17.61 8.65 -39.42
C ARG A 680 -17.16 7.22 -39.36
N TYR A 681 -17.45 6.57 -38.24
CA TYR A 681 -17.21 5.15 -38.05
C TYR A 681 -18.52 4.37 -38.06
N LEU A 682 -18.63 3.40 -38.96
CA LEU A 682 -19.71 2.45 -39.05
C LEU A 682 -19.22 1.10 -38.51
N PRO A 683 -19.54 0.72 -37.26
CA PRO A 683 -19.05 -0.52 -36.65
C PRO A 683 -19.74 -1.79 -37.20
N LYS A 684 -20.82 -1.62 -37.98
CA LYS A 684 -21.62 -2.69 -38.59
C LYS A 684 -22.18 -2.22 -39.93
N ARG A 685 -22.47 -3.17 -40.84
CA ARG A 685 -23.20 -2.91 -42.10
C ARG A 685 -24.55 -2.22 -41.81
N PRO A 686 -24.88 -1.11 -42.49
CA PRO A 686 -26.18 -0.46 -42.39
C PRO A 686 -27.34 -1.39 -42.81
N ARG A 687 -28.51 -1.26 -42.16
CA ARG A 687 -29.73 -2.01 -42.54
C ARG A 687 -30.44 -1.43 -43.76
N LYS A 688 -30.30 -0.12 -44.00
CA LYS A 688 -30.82 0.60 -45.15
C LYS A 688 -29.69 1.48 -45.70
N PHE A 689 -29.55 1.50 -47.02
CA PHE A 689 -28.59 2.35 -47.72
C PHE A 689 -29.30 3.59 -48.25
N SER A 690 -28.64 4.74 -48.16
CA SER A 690 -29.20 6.02 -48.61
C SER A 690 -29.10 6.19 -50.13
N SER A 691 -28.21 5.43 -50.78
CA SER A 691 -28.05 5.44 -52.23
C SER A 691 -27.60 4.08 -52.77
N GLU A 692 -27.78 3.88 -54.06
CA GLU A 692 -27.36 2.68 -54.78
C GLU A 692 -25.83 2.52 -54.79
N PHE A 693 -25.11 3.65 -54.82
CA PHE A 693 -23.65 3.65 -54.65
C PHE A 693 -23.22 3.06 -53.31
N GLU A 694 -23.85 3.47 -52.19
CA GLU A 694 -23.50 2.93 -50.87
C GLU A 694 -23.72 1.41 -50.80
N LYS A 695 -24.83 0.94 -51.36
CA LYS A 695 -25.18 -0.48 -51.40
C LYS A 695 -24.11 -1.27 -52.17
N ASN A 696 -23.79 -0.81 -53.39
CA ASN A 696 -22.76 -1.43 -54.23
C ASN A 696 -21.39 -1.40 -53.54
N TYR A 697 -21.03 -0.31 -52.84
CA TYR A 697 -19.77 -0.19 -52.13
C TYR A 697 -19.62 -1.24 -51.01
N PHE A 698 -20.69 -1.45 -50.21
CA PHE A 698 -20.69 -2.46 -49.15
C PHE A 698 -20.79 -3.90 -49.67
N GLU A 699 -21.47 -4.14 -50.79
CA GLU A 699 -21.66 -5.47 -51.37
C GLU A 699 -20.43 -5.97 -52.15
N LEU A 700 -19.84 -5.11 -52.99
CA LEU A 700 -18.66 -5.46 -53.81
C LEU A 700 -17.44 -5.84 -52.96
N LEU A 701 -17.31 -5.24 -51.78
CA LEU A 701 -16.20 -5.44 -50.84
C LEU A 701 -16.58 -6.28 -49.62
N ASN A 702 -17.83 -6.74 -49.52
CA ASN A 702 -18.37 -7.45 -48.36
C ASN A 702 -18.02 -6.78 -47.00
N LEU A 703 -18.19 -5.46 -46.93
CA LEU A 703 -17.77 -4.64 -45.79
C LEU A 703 -18.65 -4.92 -44.56
N LYS A 704 -18.00 -5.16 -43.42
CA LYS A 704 -18.68 -5.28 -42.12
C LYS A 704 -18.52 -4.05 -41.24
N SER A 705 -17.39 -3.35 -41.33
CA SER A 705 -17.18 -2.04 -40.73
C SER A 705 -16.57 -1.09 -41.76
N LEU A 706 -16.66 0.21 -41.52
CA LEU A 706 -16.09 1.23 -42.38
C LEU A 706 -15.80 2.49 -41.59
N LEU A 707 -14.55 2.95 -41.58
CA LEU A 707 -14.14 4.26 -41.07
C LEU A 707 -13.84 5.15 -42.27
N ILE A 708 -14.45 6.33 -42.32
CA ILE A 708 -14.16 7.33 -43.35
C ILE A 708 -13.76 8.63 -42.67
N ILE A 709 -12.68 9.22 -43.17
CA ILE A 709 -12.07 10.42 -42.61
C ILE A 709 -11.96 11.46 -43.73
N PRO A 710 -12.66 12.61 -43.62
CA PRO A 710 -12.41 13.74 -44.51
C PRO A 710 -11.09 14.40 -44.13
N ILE A 711 -10.25 14.65 -45.13
CA ILE A 711 -8.98 15.36 -44.98
C ILE A 711 -9.25 16.82 -45.27
N LEU A 712 -9.01 17.66 -44.26
CA LEU A 712 -9.33 19.08 -44.29
C LEU A 712 -8.07 19.91 -44.52
N LEU A 713 -8.18 20.93 -45.38
CA LEU A 713 -7.19 21.96 -45.59
C LEU A 713 -7.90 23.31 -45.57
N ASN A 714 -7.53 24.22 -44.66
CA ASN A 714 -8.19 25.52 -44.48
C ASN A 714 -9.73 25.41 -44.34
N ASN A 715 -10.21 24.46 -43.54
CA ASN A 715 -11.65 24.13 -43.36
C ASN A 715 -12.39 23.68 -44.63
N GLU A 716 -11.66 23.26 -45.68
CA GLU A 716 -12.23 22.64 -46.88
C GLU A 716 -11.79 21.18 -46.98
N VAL A 717 -12.72 20.28 -47.33
CA VAL A 717 -12.38 18.88 -47.61
C VAL A 717 -11.59 18.83 -48.92
N VAL A 718 -10.34 18.39 -48.87
CA VAL A 718 -9.47 18.24 -50.06
C VAL A 718 -9.30 16.79 -50.50
N ALA A 719 -9.55 15.86 -49.59
CA ALA A 719 -9.50 14.43 -49.85
C ALA A 719 -10.38 13.67 -48.85
N MET A 720 -10.66 12.41 -49.13
CA MET A 720 -11.30 11.48 -48.21
C MET A 720 -10.53 10.18 -48.18
N THR A 721 -10.29 9.65 -46.99
CA THR A 721 -9.70 8.33 -46.82
C THR A 721 -10.66 7.39 -46.12
N SER A 722 -10.62 6.11 -46.50
CA SER A 722 -11.42 5.06 -45.88
C SER A 722 -10.53 3.91 -45.41
N PHE A 723 -10.90 3.34 -44.26
CA PHE A 723 -10.26 2.17 -43.66
C PHE A 723 -11.33 1.14 -43.28
N SER A 724 -11.07 -0.13 -43.57
CA SER A 724 -12.00 -1.21 -43.27
C SER A 724 -11.28 -2.49 -42.85
N ARG A 725 -11.97 -3.26 -41.98
CA ARG A 725 -11.53 -4.59 -41.55
C ARG A 725 -12.60 -5.63 -41.91
N PHE A 726 -12.16 -6.71 -42.53
CA PHE A 726 -12.96 -7.86 -42.93
C PHE A 726 -13.02 -8.92 -41.80
N GLY A 727 -13.87 -9.94 -41.96
CA GLY A 727 -13.91 -11.09 -41.05
C GLY A 727 -14.71 -10.90 -39.74
N ASN A 728 -14.46 -11.76 -38.74
CA ASN A 728 -15.26 -11.78 -37.51
C ASN A 728 -14.87 -10.69 -36.50
N ASN A 729 -13.60 -10.27 -36.47
CA ASN A 729 -13.10 -9.20 -35.59
C ASN A 729 -13.05 -7.82 -36.29
N HIS A 730 -14.09 -7.49 -37.05
CA HIS A 730 -14.17 -6.30 -37.92
C HIS A 730 -14.27 -4.96 -37.17
N LYS A 731 -14.45 -4.94 -35.85
CA LYS A 731 -14.62 -3.69 -35.09
C LYS A 731 -13.27 -3.06 -34.72
N LEU A 732 -13.18 -1.76 -34.86
CA LEU A 732 -12.07 -0.93 -34.40
C LEU A 732 -12.40 -0.36 -33.01
N SER A 733 -11.42 -0.40 -32.12
CA SER A 733 -11.45 0.24 -30.81
C SER A 733 -11.22 1.74 -30.93
N LYS A 734 -11.58 2.49 -29.89
CA LYS A 734 -11.39 3.95 -29.86
C LYS A 734 -9.92 4.35 -30.02
N ILE A 735 -9.01 3.60 -29.40
CA ILE A 735 -7.54 3.84 -29.49
C ILE A 735 -7.03 3.64 -30.92
N GLU A 736 -7.53 2.62 -31.63
CA GLU A 736 -7.17 2.38 -33.03
C GLU A 736 -7.69 3.49 -33.95
N ILE A 737 -8.93 3.96 -33.76
CA ILE A 737 -9.50 5.07 -34.54
C ILE A 737 -8.71 6.36 -34.33
N GLU A 738 -8.39 6.71 -33.07
CA GLU A 738 -7.55 7.87 -32.75
C GLU A 738 -6.13 7.73 -33.33
N GLY A 739 -5.58 6.52 -33.37
CA GLY A 739 -4.33 6.20 -34.06
C GLY A 739 -4.39 6.53 -35.56
N ILE A 740 -5.42 6.05 -36.27
CA ILE A 740 -5.60 6.25 -37.72
C ILE A 740 -5.85 7.73 -38.07
N LEU A 741 -6.61 8.44 -37.23
CA LEU A 741 -6.88 9.88 -37.41
C LEU A 741 -5.59 10.71 -37.41
N ARG A 742 -4.65 10.43 -36.50
CA ARG A 742 -3.35 11.13 -36.43
C ARG A 742 -2.53 11.00 -37.71
N PHE A 743 -2.53 9.84 -38.35
CA PHE A 743 -1.84 9.68 -39.64
C PHE A 743 -2.58 10.38 -40.77
N SER A 744 -3.92 10.44 -40.72
CA SER A 744 -4.72 11.13 -41.72
C SER A 744 -4.46 12.65 -41.73
N GLU A 745 -4.13 13.23 -40.58
CA GLU A 745 -3.66 14.63 -40.49
C GLU A 745 -2.32 14.84 -41.22
N GLN A 746 -1.41 13.86 -41.19
CA GLN A 746 -0.15 13.94 -41.94
C GLN A 746 -0.36 13.87 -43.46
N ILE A 747 -1.35 13.11 -43.93
CA ILE A 747 -1.77 13.11 -45.34
C ILE A 747 -2.26 14.52 -45.75
N ALA A 748 -2.96 15.24 -44.86
CA ALA A 748 -3.38 16.63 -45.12
C ALA A 748 -2.18 17.55 -45.37
N GLY A 749 -1.15 17.45 -44.53
CA GLY A 749 0.10 18.21 -44.69
C GLY A 749 0.82 17.88 -45.98
N ALA A 750 0.89 16.60 -46.36
CA ALA A 750 1.49 16.17 -47.62
C ALA A 750 0.73 16.72 -48.85
N ILE A 751 -0.61 16.65 -48.84
CA ILE A 751 -1.46 17.21 -49.90
C ILE A 751 -1.25 18.72 -50.00
N ASN A 752 -1.15 19.43 -48.87
CA ASN A 752 -0.86 20.87 -48.86
C ASN A 752 0.45 21.17 -49.57
N ASN A 753 1.52 20.43 -49.24
CA ASN A 753 2.82 20.61 -49.87
C ASN A 753 2.77 20.35 -51.38
N THR A 754 2.07 19.31 -51.84
CA THR A 754 1.89 19.06 -53.27
C THR A 754 1.14 20.21 -53.99
N ILE A 755 0.09 20.75 -53.36
CA ILE A 755 -0.66 21.89 -53.89
C ILE A 755 0.22 23.13 -53.95
N LEU A 756 0.95 23.44 -52.88
CA LEU A 756 1.86 24.59 -52.79
C LEU A 756 2.97 24.49 -53.83
N LEU A 757 3.61 23.31 -53.98
CA LEU A 757 4.65 23.10 -55.00
C LEU A 757 4.11 23.33 -56.42
N LYS A 758 2.88 22.88 -56.70
CA LYS A 758 2.22 23.11 -58.00
C LYS A 758 1.94 24.61 -58.23
N GLN A 759 1.47 25.32 -57.21
CA GLN A 759 1.23 26.77 -57.28
C GLN A 759 2.53 27.56 -57.47
N VAL A 760 3.59 27.19 -56.75
CA VAL A 760 4.93 27.80 -56.89
C VAL A 760 5.48 27.54 -58.30
N LYS A 761 5.33 26.33 -58.83
CA LYS A 761 5.78 25.99 -60.20
C LYS A 761 5.02 26.82 -61.24
N GLN A 762 3.69 26.92 -61.13
CA GLN A 762 2.87 27.75 -62.03
C GLN A 762 3.24 29.23 -61.94
N SER A 763 3.43 29.76 -60.73
CA SER A 763 3.82 31.16 -60.52
C SER A 763 5.21 31.44 -61.12
N ARG A 764 6.13 30.47 -61.01
CA ARG A 764 7.46 30.56 -61.61
C ARG A 764 7.40 30.54 -63.14
N GLU A 765 6.58 29.67 -63.73
CA GLU A 765 6.37 29.62 -65.19
C GLU A 765 5.76 30.94 -65.71
N PHE A 766 4.79 31.49 -64.99
CA PHE A 766 4.20 32.80 -65.30
C PHE A 766 5.23 33.94 -65.23
N ALA A 767 6.02 34.00 -64.16
CA ALA A 767 7.06 35.02 -63.99
C ALA A 767 8.16 34.92 -65.08
N ILE A 768 8.50 33.71 -65.53
CA ILE A 768 9.44 33.52 -66.64
C ILE A 768 8.84 34.06 -67.94
N ALA A 769 7.57 33.77 -68.23
CA ALA A 769 6.89 34.28 -69.43
C ALA A 769 6.79 35.82 -69.43
N GLU A 770 6.46 36.41 -68.28
CA GLU A 770 6.40 37.86 -68.09
C GLU A 770 7.77 38.51 -68.31
N LYS A 771 8.85 37.91 -67.77
CA LYS A 771 10.22 38.39 -67.98
C LYS A 771 10.65 38.33 -69.44
N ILE A 772 10.25 37.30 -70.18
CA ILE A 772 10.51 37.18 -71.63
C ILE A 772 9.76 38.27 -72.40
N ALA A 773 8.49 38.52 -72.07
CA ALA A 773 7.69 39.58 -72.70
C ALA A 773 8.26 40.98 -72.42
N ALA A 774 8.68 41.24 -71.18
CA ALA A 774 9.30 42.51 -70.79
C ALA A 774 10.64 42.75 -71.51
N ASN A 775 11.46 41.70 -71.69
CA ASN A 775 12.71 41.81 -72.44
C ASN A 775 12.44 42.16 -73.92
N LYS A 776 11.46 41.52 -74.55
CA LYS A 776 11.09 41.81 -75.95
C LYS A 776 10.56 43.23 -76.13
N ALA A 777 9.70 43.70 -75.22
CA ALA A 777 9.19 45.08 -75.25
C ALA A 777 10.32 46.12 -75.04
N ARG A 778 11.33 45.79 -74.23
CA ARG A 778 12.51 46.65 -74.02
C ARG A 778 13.36 46.77 -75.29
N GLU A 779 13.59 45.67 -76.00
CA GLU A 779 14.32 45.67 -77.28
C GLU A 779 13.60 46.54 -78.33
N GLU A 780 12.27 46.43 -78.42
CA GLU A 780 11.43 47.24 -79.32
C GLU A 780 11.47 48.73 -78.95
N ALA A 781 11.45 49.07 -77.67
CA ALA A 781 11.55 50.46 -77.18
C ALA A 781 12.93 51.09 -77.44
N GLU A 782 14.02 50.34 -77.27
CA GLU A 782 15.38 50.80 -77.59
C GLU A 782 15.55 51.07 -79.10
N SER A 783 14.96 50.22 -79.96
CA SER A 783 14.90 50.42 -81.41
C SER A 783 14.14 51.71 -81.80
N ALA A 784 12.94 51.91 -81.23
CA ALA A 784 12.12 53.09 -81.51
C ALA A 784 12.79 54.39 -81.05
N LYS A 785 13.47 54.37 -79.89
CA LYS A 785 14.22 55.53 -79.38
C LYS A 785 15.34 55.93 -80.34
N LYS A 786 16.10 54.96 -80.86
CA LYS A 786 17.20 55.22 -81.80
C LYS A 786 16.72 55.81 -83.13
N GLN A 787 15.55 55.40 -83.61
CA GLN A 787 14.93 56.00 -84.81
C GLN A 787 14.46 57.44 -84.57
N ALA A 788 13.88 57.72 -83.40
CA ALA A 788 13.45 59.06 -83.04
C ALA A 788 14.62 60.04 -82.87
N GLU A 789 15.73 59.59 -82.29
CA GLU A 789 16.97 60.39 -82.16
C GLU A 789 17.53 60.75 -83.55
N ASN A 790 17.63 59.79 -84.47
CA ASN A 790 18.08 60.06 -85.83
C ASN A 790 17.15 61.03 -86.59
N ALA A 791 15.83 60.88 -86.45
CA ALA A 791 14.87 61.77 -87.12
C ALA A 791 14.96 63.21 -86.60
N LYS A 792 15.18 63.38 -85.29
CA LYS A 792 15.38 64.70 -84.67
C LYS A 792 16.67 65.36 -85.16
N GLU A 793 17.77 64.61 -85.22
CA GLU A 793 19.07 65.12 -85.65
C GLU A 793 19.04 65.60 -87.12
N ILE A 794 18.33 64.87 -87.99
CA ILE A 794 18.10 65.28 -89.38
C ILE A 794 17.26 66.57 -89.45
N SER A 795 16.18 66.65 -88.66
CA SER A 795 15.33 67.85 -88.59
C SER A 795 16.10 69.09 -88.11
N ASP A 796 16.92 68.93 -87.06
CA ASP A 796 17.73 70.01 -86.50
C ASP A 796 18.78 70.52 -87.48
N ARG A 797 19.41 69.60 -88.24
CA ARG A 797 20.38 69.96 -89.29
C ARG A 797 19.74 70.68 -90.46
N LEU A 798 18.54 70.28 -90.88
CA LEU A 798 17.84 70.92 -92.00
C LEU A 798 17.42 72.35 -91.64
N LEU A 799 16.94 72.58 -90.42
CA LEU A 799 16.51 73.89 -89.95
C LEU A 799 17.66 74.92 -89.98
N LEU A 800 18.85 74.51 -89.54
CA LEU A 800 20.06 75.35 -89.50
C LEU A 800 20.66 75.63 -90.89
N ASN A 801 20.35 74.81 -91.89
CA ASN A 801 20.79 75.04 -93.27
C ASN A 801 19.94 76.08 -94.00
N ILE A 802 18.71 76.35 -93.53
CA ILE A 802 17.73 77.20 -94.23
C ILE A 802 17.60 78.57 -93.53
N LEU A 803 17.84 78.63 -92.22
CA LEU A 803 17.66 79.84 -91.42
C LEU A 803 18.94 80.15 -90.63
N PRO A 804 19.29 81.43 -90.44
CA PRO A 804 20.36 81.82 -89.53
C PRO A 804 20.13 81.22 -88.15
N ILE A 805 21.20 80.77 -87.50
CA ILE A 805 21.17 80.04 -86.21
C ILE A 805 20.24 80.71 -85.17
N LYS A 806 20.32 82.04 -85.05
CA LYS A 806 19.51 82.82 -84.11
C LYS A 806 18.00 82.69 -84.37
N ILE A 807 17.59 82.66 -85.64
CA ILE A 807 16.19 82.53 -86.07
C ILE A 807 15.71 81.07 -85.92
N ALA A 808 16.58 80.10 -86.24
CA ALA A 808 16.30 78.67 -86.07
C ALA A 808 16.07 78.30 -84.61
N ASP A 809 16.87 78.84 -83.68
CA ASP A 809 16.74 78.59 -82.25
C ASP A 809 15.49 79.25 -81.64
N GLU A 810 15.14 80.48 -82.05
CA GLU A 810 13.88 81.13 -81.63
C GLU A 810 12.65 80.34 -82.08
N LEU A 811 12.67 79.80 -83.31
CA LEU A 811 11.59 78.95 -83.82
C LEU A 811 11.46 77.63 -83.06
N LYS A 812 12.58 76.97 -82.71
CA LYS A 812 12.55 75.73 -81.89
C LYS A 812 11.92 75.95 -80.50
N ILE A 813 12.02 77.16 -79.97
CA ILE A 813 11.58 77.49 -78.60
C ILE A 813 10.15 78.05 -78.58
N SER A 814 9.77 78.88 -79.56
CA SER A 814 8.55 79.70 -79.46
C SER A 814 7.64 79.72 -80.69
N ASP A 815 7.92 78.93 -81.73
CA ASP A 815 7.16 78.86 -83.00
C ASP A 815 6.95 80.22 -83.72
N GLN A 816 7.54 81.31 -83.21
CA GLN A 816 7.45 82.68 -83.72
C GLN A 816 8.81 83.36 -83.62
N VAL A 817 9.09 84.29 -84.53
CA VAL A 817 10.32 85.09 -84.57
C VAL A 817 9.92 86.54 -84.33
N ASN A 818 10.57 87.20 -83.36
CA ASN A 818 10.25 88.60 -83.06
C ASN A 818 10.96 89.54 -84.05
N PRO A 819 10.26 90.52 -84.66
CA PRO A 819 10.91 91.47 -85.56
C PRO A 819 11.89 92.38 -84.79
N GLU A 820 13.16 92.39 -85.19
CA GLU A 820 14.18 93.29 -84.64
C GLU A 820 14.16 94.66 -85.35
N LEU A 821 14.11 95.74 -84.56
CA LEU A 821 14.19 97.10 -85.07
C LEU A 821 15.65 97.55 -85.16
N TYR A 822 16.11 97.86 -86.37
CA TYR A 822 17.45 98.43 -86.58
C TYR A 822 17.34 99.97 -86.74
N PRO A 823 18.09 100.77 -85.95
CA PRO A 823 17.99 102.23 -85.98
C PRO A 823 18.35 102.86 -87.33
N SER A 824 19.17 102.19 -88.14
CA SER A 824 19.53 102.56 -89.49
C SER A 824 19.92 101.30 -90.25
N ALA A 825 19.37 101.10 -91.44
CA ALA A 825 19.70 99.99 -92.31
C ALA A 825 19.88 100.48 -93.75
N THR A 826 20.88 99.96 -94.44
CA THR A 826 21.08 100.22 -95.87
C THR A 826 20.58 99.00 -96.63
N VAL A 827 19.56 99.19 -97.48
CA VAL A 827 19.13 98.14 -98.42
C VAL A 827 19.86 98.37 -99.73
N MET A 828 20.71 97.43 -100.10
CA MET A 828 21.45 97.46 -101.36
C MET A 828 20.65 96.70 -102.42
N PHE A 829 20.25 97.40 -103.48
CA PHE A 829 19.72 96.77 -104.69
C PHE A 829 20.85 96.72 -105.73
N THR A 830 21.33 95.51 -106.02
CA THR A 830 22.27 95.25 -107.11
C THR A 830 21.59 94.41 -108.17
N ASP A 831 22.04 94.57 -109.41
CA ASP A 831 21.65 93.73 -110.53
C ASP A 831 22.90 93.32 -111.30
N PHE A 832 22.90 92.09 -111.81
CA PHE A 832 24.00 91.58 -112.62
C PHE A 832 23.85 92.08 -114.05
N LYS A 833 24.68 93.05 -114.44
CA LYS A 833 24.62 93.63 -115.78
C LYS A 833 24.88 92.56 -116.85
N GLY A 834 23.85 92.25 -117.64
CA GLY A 834 23.94 91.26 -118.72
C GLY A 834 23.71 89.80 -118.29
N PHE A 835 23.17 89.57 -117.09
CA PHE A 835 22.96 88.24 -116.48
C PHE A 835 22.36 87.20 -117.42
N THR A 836 21.28 87.54 -118.13
CA THR A 836 20.58 86.60 -119.02
C THR A 836 21.50 86.03 -120.11
N LYS A 837 22.37 86.86 -120.71
CA LYS A 837 23.33 86.40 -121.74
C LYS A 837 24.44 85.53 -121.17
N VAL A 838 24.86 85.79 -119.93
CA VAL A 838 25.90 85.01 -119.25
C VAL A 838 25.32 83.65 -118.84
N ALA A 839 24.13 83.64 -118.26
CA ALA A 839 23.41 82.44 -117.83
C ALA A 839 23.03 81.51 -119.00
N GLU A 840 22.73 82.06 -120.19
CA GLU A 840 22.46 81.27 -121.40
C GLU A 840 23.66 80.46 -121.90
N ASN A 841 24.90 80.85 -121.56
CA ASN A 841 26.13 80.22 -122.03
C ASN A 841 26.90 79.46 -120.93
N MET A 842 26.32 79.35 -119.72
CA MET A 842 26.89 78.62 -118.59
C MET A 842 26.09 77.36 -118.28
N SER A 843 26.76 76.32 -117.77
CA SER A 843 26.04 75.20 -117.18
C SER A 843 25.34 75.64 -115.87
N PRO A 844 24.22 75.00 -115.47
CA PRO A 844 23.57 75.32 -114.20
C PRO A 844 24.50 75.23 -112.99
N GLU A 845 25.42 74.26 -112.97
CA GLU A 845 26.40 74.12 -111.88
C GLU A 845 27.41 75.27 -111.83
N GLU A 846 27.92 75.71 -112.99
CA GLU A 846 28.82 76.87 -113.06
C GLU A 846 28.11 78.18 -112.72
N LEU A 847 26.86 78.34 -113.18
CA LEU A 847 26.05 79.51 -112.86
C LEU A 847 25.79 79.62 -111.35
N ILE A 848 25.40 78.51 -110.71
CA ILE A 848 25.19 78.48 -109.25
C ILE A 848 26.49 78.77 -108.53
N LYS A 849 27.62 78.19 -108.96
CA LYS A 849 28.91 78.41 -108.32
C LYS A 849 29.41 79.86 -108.46
N GLU A 850 29.16 80.50 -109.61
CA GLU A 850 29.46 81.93 -109.80
C GLU A 850 28.54 82.82 -108.97
N LEU A 851 27.24 82.52 -108.91
CA LEU A 851 26.31 83.23 -108.03
C LEU A 851 26.71 83.09 -106.57
N ASP A 852 26.99 81.87 -106.11
CA ASP A 852 27.45 81.57 -104.74
C ASP A 852 28.76 82.30 -104.44
N GLY A 853 29.71 82.33 -105.38
CA GLY A 853 30.94 83.12 -105.27
C GLY A 853 30.69 84.63 -105.19
N CYS A 854 29.75 85.16 -105.97
CA CYS A 854 29.35 86.57 -105.91
C CYS A 854 28.67 86.92 -104.58
N PHE A 855 27.73 86.09 -104.11
CA PHE A 855 27.06 86.29 -102.83
C PHE A 855 28.05 86.16 -101.66
N THR A 856 28.94 85.17 -101.66
CA THR A 856 29.98 84.99 -100.61
C THR A 856 31.00 86.13 -100.57
N GLN A 857 31.18 86.90 -101.65
CA GLN A 857 32.02 88.10 -101.62
C GLN A 857 31.28 89.35 -101.13
N PHE A 858 29.94 89.33 -101.17
CA PHE A 858 29.10 90.42 -100.67
C PHE A 858 28.67 90.22 -99.21
N ASP A 859 28.34 88.99 -98.81
CA ASP A 859 28.18 88.52 -97.42
C ASP A 859 29.53 88.49 -96.70
#